data_AF-A0A535V7K2-F1
#
_entry.id   AF-A0A535V7K2-F1
#
_cell.length_a   1.000
_cell.length_b   1.000
_cell.length_c   1.000
_cell.angle_alpha   90.00
_cell.angle_beta   90.00
_cell.angle_gamma   90.00
#
_symmetry.space_group_name_H-M   'P 1'
#
loop_
_entity.id
_entity.type
_entity.pdbx_description
1 polymer ?
#
loop_
_entity_poly.entity_id
_entity_poly.type
_entity_poly.pdbx_seq_one_letter_code
_entity_poly.pdbx_strand_id
1 'polypeptide(L)'
;MVPQWLILPCWLLLIFAASATISLTLCYLAKVLFPRFRSGEFKPGPHRSDIRSDLPAGGREIKTIELPLVGGPAFILALIVTGIAAGYLLNFNRDQWTLLLIGLGATFCYSLVGFIDDSFKVFSNEGLSERTKLGGLLLVSIAAALFYFFLLPKSGGQSYTPYIDFPIIGPLLCPVPHGGLLACPPGRTDYFAWLILLILITSVIGTVTSLSVDFSDGIDGLAGGLVFSAALAFGIIFTGNIDPKHPEGIVLVVMSLLCAGSALGYLPLNWPSSWAARRGTAKRRAKIYMGDSGALGLGGILAMIAIFSRQESLLLLIGMAFVLEGLSALMSAKLLTPFFRKRLQMLRYASTTVLVHHTEFPKPFLASPLHHHFDLIGWDRRRLVYGAWALGACFAALGVMVGKAPETWERYLARILVLILAWLVWSSGSWTRRYFVGKHPAERTRRRRLALFYGYPYQVMGLRLYHLVEIIEASENVIETPAEELALWQRMNIYDARAMLGLYCYRAGYFPAALAQWTRIPVDNRALRPEIEQLRIEVENRIALEKQETQPMKLEQILRPSPVISGNLPPADLPNPHEPIRFEEKTDGHRGWTTNSANSSLNGDDDSDDEERQITSPLLSDAVSLPATNGSFSKTPLHYAAPPADGRNWLVRFLRLAPGRGD
;
A
#
# COMPACT_ATOMS: atom_id res chain seq x y z
N MET A 1 -45.46 -6.61 -34.18
CA MET A 1 -45.43 -7.21 -32.83
C MET A 1 -43.98 -7.49 -32.49
N VAL A 2 -43.38 -6.74 -31.57
CA VAL A 2 -42.02 -7.05 -31.10
C VAL A 2 -42.11 -8.34 -30.28
N PRO A 3 -41.27 -9.35 -30.54
CA PRO A 3 -41.33 -10.60 -29.78
C PRO A 3 -41.08 -10.35 -28.28
N GLN A 4 -41.88 -10.98 -27.41
CA GLN A 4 -41.76 -10.85 -25.95
C GLN A 4 -40.35 -11.17 -25.41
N TRP A 5 -39.60 -12.06 -26.06
CA TRP A 5 -38.21 -12.39 -25.70
C TRP A 5 -37.21 -11.25 -25.95
N LEU A 6 -37.59 -10.24 -26.74
CA LEU A 6 -36.77 -9.08 -27.07
C LEU A 6 -37.12 -7.87 -26.19
N ILE A 7 -38.35 -7.82 -25.65
CA ILE A 7 -38.87 -6.69 -24.87
C ILE A 7 -38.24 -6.63 -23.48
N LEU A 8 -38.17 -7.76 -22.77
CA LEU A 8 -37.59 -7.82 -21.42
C LEU A 8 -36.12 -7.37 -21.36
N PRO A 9 -35.19 -7.88 -22.20
CA PRO A 9 -33.80 -7.42 -22.16
C PRO A 9 -33.65 -5.94 -22.51
N CYS A 10 -34.49 -5.40 -23.40
CA CYS A 10 -34.51 -3.95 -23.68
C CYS A 10 -34.90 -3.14 -22.44
N TRP A 11 -35.91 -3.56 -21.68
CA TRP A 11 -36.28 -2.91 -20.43
C TRP A 11 -35.18 -2.99 -19.37
N LEU A 12 -34.53 -4.15 -19.24
CA LEU A 12 -33.41 -4.33 -18.31
C LEU A 12 -32.22 -3.42 -18.66
N LEU A 13 -31.86 -3.32 -19.94
CA LEU A 13 -30.83 -2.39 -20.42
C LEU A 13 -31.23 -0.92 -20.18
N LEU A 14 -32.50 -0.59 -20.38
CA LEU A 14 -33.02 0.75 -20.08
C LEU A 14 -32.90 1.06 -18.59
N ILE A 15 -33.25 0.13 -17.69
CA ILE A 15 -33.11 0.31 -16.24
C ILE A 15 -31.64 0.53 -15.86
N PHE A 16 -30.72 -0.27 -16.42
CA PHE A 16 -29.29 -0.10 -16.22
C PHE A 16 -28.79 1.28 -16.68
N ALA A 17 -29.18 1.71 -17.88
CA ALA A 17 -28.79 3.02 -18.43
C ALA A 17 -29.44 4.18 -17.65
N ALA A 18 -30.68 4.03 -17.22
CA ALA A 18 -31.39 5.00 -16.38
C ALA A 18 -30.68 5.15 -15.02
N SER A 19 -30.30 4.03 -14.39
CA SER A 19 -29.52 4.05 -13.15
C SER A 19 -28.19 4.78 -13.32
N ALA A 20 -27.42 4.46 -14.36
CA ALA A 20 -26.14 5.12 -14.60
C ALA A 20 -26.28 6.63 -14.89
N THR A 21 -27.27 7.02 -15.70
CA THR A 21 -27.49 8.43 -16.04
C THR A 21 -27.99 9.24 -14.85
N ILE A 22 -28.95 8.71 -14.09
CA ILE A 22 -29.50 9.39 -12.90
C ILE A 22 -28.45 9.47 -11.78
N SER A 23 -27.63 8.43 -11.59
CA SER A 23 -26.50 8.50 -10.65
C SER A 23 -25.47 9.55 -11.07
N LEU A 24 -25.13 9.64 -12.36
CA LEU A 24 -24.20 10.64 -12.86
C LEU A 24 -24.74 12.07 -12.66
N THR A 25 -26.01 12.31 -12.98
CA THR A 25 -26.62 13.64 -12.81
C THR A 25 -26.74 14.02 -11.34
N LEU A 26 -27.17 13.11 -10.46
CA LEU A 26 -27.26 13.38 -9.03
C LEU A 26 -25.90 13.59 -8.38
N CYS A 27 -24.88 12.81 -8.73
CA CYS A 27 -23.52 13.06 -8.23
C CYS A 27 -22.98 14.41 -8.72
N TYR A 28 -23.25 14.80 -9.98
CA TYR A 28 -22.87 16.12 -10.48
C TYR A 28 -23.59 17.24 -9.74
N LEU A 29 -24.90 17.10 -9.53
CA LEU A 29 -25.71 18.07 -8.79
C LEU A 29 -25.24 18.18 -7.33
N ALA A 30 -25.00 17.06 -6.65
CA ALA A 30 -24.53 17.03 -5.27
C ALA A 30 -23.18 17.72 -5.11
N LYS A 31 -22.26 17.56 -6.08
CA LYS A 31 -20.99 18.30 -6.11
C LYS A 31 -21.20 19.82 -6.16
N VAL A 32 -22.17 20.28 -6.95
CA VAL A 32 -22.47 21.71 -7.11
C VAL A 32 -23.14 22.28 -5.86
N LEU A 33 -24.07 21.54 -5.26
CA LEU A 33 -24.83 21.96 -4.08
C LEU A 33 -24.00 21.94 -2.79
N PHE A 34 -23.12 20.94 -2.63
CA PHE A 34 -22.38 20.72 -1.38
C PHE A 34 -20.86 20.73 -1.57
N PRO A 35 -20.26 21.82 -2.10
CA PRO A 35 -18.82 21.89 -2.37
C PRO A 35 -17.95 21.98 -1.09
N ARG A 36 -18.57 22.29 0.05
CA ARG A 36 -17.93 22.46 1.36
C ARG A 36 -18.05 21.23 2.27
N PHE A 37 -18.83 20.21 1.90
CA PHE A 37 -18.95 18.98 2.68
C PHE A 37 -17.71 18.11 2.45
N ARG A 38 -16.66 18.41 3.20
CA ARG A 38 -15.31 17.82 3.08
C ARG A 38 -14.92 17.23 4.42
N SER A 39 -14.30 16.06 4.37
CA SER A 39 -13.76 15.45 5.57
C SER A 39 -12.56 16.27 6.01
N GLY A 40 -12.66 16.88 7.19
CA GLY A 40 -11.55 17.53 7.89
C GLY A 40 -10.66 16.52 8.60
N GLU A 41 -10.95 15.22 8.46
CA GLU A 41 -10.16 14.13 9.03
C GLU A 41 -8.76 14.14 8.38
N PHE A 42 -7.84 14.83 9.06
CA PHE A 42 -6.50 14.30 9.18
C PHE A 42 -6.70 12.92 9.79
N LYS A 43 -6.60 11.86 8.99
CA LYS A 43 -6.29 10.56 9.54
C LYS A 43 -4.81 10.64 9.89
N PRO A 44 -4.38 10.84 11.17
CA PRO A 44 -3.18 10.18 11.64
C PRO A 44 -3.53 8.68 11.69
N GLY A 45 -3.85 8.12 10.53
CA GLY A 45 -4.12 6.72 10.44
C GLY A 45 -2.83 6.02 10.83
N PRO A 46 -2.92 4.77 11.29
CA PRO A 46 -1.79 3.84 11.22
C PRO A 46 -1.20 3.70 9.79
N HIS A 47 -1.71 4.45 8.81
CA HIS A 47 -1.02 4.97 7.63
C HIS A 47 0.26 5.76 7.98
N ARG A 48 1.30 5.02 8.36
CA ARG A 48 2.72 5.25 8.02
C ARG A 48 3.06 6.68 7.56
N SER A 49 3.05 7.63 8.50
CA SER A 49 4.04 8.72 8.52
C SER A 49 5.44 8.15 8.74
N ASP A 50 5.54 7.07 9.53
CA ASP A 50 6.81 6.62 10.12
C ASP A 50 7.72 5.90 9.12
N ILE A 51 7.16 5.25 8.08
CA ILE A 51 8.02 4.68 7.00
C ILE A 51 8.54 5.79 6.09
N ARG A 52 7.87 6.95 6.06
CA ARG A 52 8.29 8.10 5.26
C ARG A 52 9.15 9.09 6.03
N SER A 53 9.15 9.07 7.36
CA SER A 53 10.13 9.80 8.18
C SER A 53 11.52 9.16 8.09
N ASP A 54 11.60 7.83 7.91
CA ASP A 54 12.86 7.09 8.01
C ASP A 54 13.45 6.66 6.63
N LEU A 55 12.71 6.92 5.54
CA LEU A 55 13.22 6.92 4.17
C LEU A 55 13.50 8.37 3.75
N PRO A 56 14.68 8.70 3.17
CA PRO A 56 14.96 10.03 2.68
C PRO A 56 14.19 10.27 1.35
N ALA A 57 12.90 10.52 1.45
CA ALA A 57 12.10 11.06 0.35
C ALA A 57 11.84 12.53 0.67
N GLY A 58 12.68 13.40 0.12
CA GLY A 58 12.80 14.82 0.44
C GLY A 58 11.48 15.54 0.79
N GLY A 59 11.49 16.13 2.00
CA GLY A 59 10.73 17.29 2.50
C GLY A 59 9.51 17.80 1.73
N ARG A 60 8.61 16.95 1.26
CA ARG A 60 7.38 17.38 0.58
C ARG A 60 6.18 17.05 1.45
N GLU A 61 5.70 18.06 2.16
CA GLU A 61 4.35 18.11 2.72
C GLU A 61 3.36 17.69 1.63
N ILE A 62 2.67 16.58 1.89
CA ILE A 62 1.63 16.08 1.01
C ILE A 62 0.39 16.93 1.30
N LYS A 63 0.16 17.99 0.52
CA LYS A 63 -1.14 18.67 0.51
C LYS A 63 -2.20 17.68 0.04
N THR A 64 -2.97 17.13 0.99
CA THR A 64 -4.18 16.34 0.70
C THR A 64 -5.23 17.29 0.13
N ILE A 65 -5.43 17.26 -1.19
CA ILE A 65 -6.52 18.01 -1.81
C ILE A 65 -7.83 17.35 -1.37
N GLU A 66 -8.58 18.06 -0.53
CA GLU A 66 -9.88 17.65 0.00
C GLU A 66 -10.95 17.69 -1.10
N LEU A 67 -11.45 16.52 -1.50
CA LEU A 67 -12.61 16.39 -2.39
C LEU A 67 -13.91 16.29 -1.57
N PRO A 68 -15.05 16.71 -2.10
CA PRO A 68 -16.33 16.62 -1.37
C PRO A 68 -16.79 15.16 -1.22
N LEU A 69 -17.27 14.78 -0.02
CA LEU A 69 -17.80 13.45 0.32
C LEU A 69 -19.30 13.38 0.04
N VAL A 70 -19.67 13.54 -1.23
CA VAL A 70 -21.08 13.64 -1.64
C VAL A 70 -21.47 12.55 -2.64
N GLY A 71 -20.52 11.70 -3.05
CA GLY A 71 -20.73 10.66 -4.05
C GLY A 71 -21.71 9.60 -3.56
N GLY A 72 -21.41 9.00 -2.40
CA GLY A 72 -22.19 7.91 -1.80
C GLY A 72 -23.68 8.19 -1.67
N PRO A 73 -24.09 9.20 -0.89
CA PRO A 73 -25.50 9.52 -0.71
C PRO A 73 -26.22 9.81 -2.03
N ALA A 74 -25.54 10.48 -2.98
CA ALA A 74 -26.13 10.86 -4.26
C ALA A 74 -26.46 9.66 -5.15
N PHE A 75 -25.52 8.71 -5.33
CA PHE A 75 -25.80 7.54 -6.17
C PHE A 75 -26.68 6.50 -5.46
N ILE A 76 -26.67 6.41 -4.13
CA ILE A 76 -27.60 5.54 -3.39
C ILE A 76 -29.05 6.06 -3.53
N LEU A 77 -29.25 7.38 -3.44
CA LEU A 77 -30.55 7.99 -3.73
C LEU A 77 -31.00 7.68 -5.16
N ALA A 78 -30.10 7.84 -6.14
CA ALA A 78 -30.35 7.47 -7.52
C ALA A 78 -30.77 6.00 -7.67
N LEU A 79 -30.06 5.10 -7.01
CA LEU A 79 -30.33 3.66 -7.01
C LEU A 79 -31.72 3.34 -6.46
N ILE A 80 -32.13 3.97 -5.36
CA ILE A 80 -33.44 3.75 -4.75
C ILE A 80 -34.56 4.26 -5.64
N VAL A 81 -34.44 5.49 -6.17
CA VAL A 81 -35.43 6.10 -7.06
C VAL A 81 -35.60 5.26 -8.32
N THR A 82 -34.49 4.83 -8.94
CA THR A 82 -34.53 4.00 -10.13
C THR A 82 -35.04 2.60 -9.86
N GLY A 83 -34.78 2.03 -8.68
CA GLY A 83 -35.34 0.74 -8.28
C GLY A 83 -36.86 0.78 -8.10
N ILE A 84 -37.39 1.79 -7.43
CA ILE A 84 -38.84 1.97 -7.29
C ILE A 84 -39.48 2.16 -8.66
N ALA A 85 -38.89 3.00 -9.53
CA ALA A 85 -39.38 3.19 -10.90
C ALA A 85 -39.36 1.89 -11.71
N ALA A 86 -38.31 1.08 -11.58
CA ALA A 86 -38.20 -0.22 -12.25
C ALA A 86 -39.30 -1.20 -11.80
N GLY A 87 -39.66 -1.22 -10.51
CA GLY A 87 -40.74 -2.04 -9.99
C GLY A 87 -42.11 -1.71 -10.61
N TYR A 88 -42.40 -0.43 -10.81
CA TYR A 88 -43.61 0.01 -11.52
C TYR A 88 -43.56 -0.34 -13.01
N LEU A 89 -42.41 -0.12 -13.65
CA LEU A 89 -42.22 -0.34 -15.08
C LEU A 89 -42.37 -1.82 -15.49
N LEU A 90 -41.90 -2.73 -14.65
CA LEU A 90 -41.95 -4.17 -14.87
C LEU A 90 -43.20 -4.83 -14.26
N ASN A 91 -44.13 -4.04 -13.69
CA ASN A 91 -45.37 -4.50 -13.05
C ASN A 91 -45.13 -5.63 -12.02
N PHE A 92 -44.28 -5.36 -11.04
CA PHE A 92 -43.95 -6.36 -10.02
C PHE A 92 -45.16 -6.83 -9.21
N ASN A 93 -45.18 -8.13 -8.93
CA ASN A 93 -46.12 -8.76 -8.00
C ASN A 93 -45.83 -8.35 -6.56
N ARG A 94 -46.77 -8.59 -5.65
CA ARG A 94 -46.62 -8.26 -4.21
C ARG A 94 -45.32 -8.81 -3.62
N ASP A 95 -45.00 -10.08 -3.89
CA ASP A 95 -43.80 -10.75 -3.37
C ASP A 95 -42.50 -10.19 -3.99
N GLN A 96 -42.56 -9.76 -5.25
CA GLN A 96 -41.42 -9.11 -5.93
C GLN A 96 -41.17 -7.71 -5.37
N TRP A 97 -42.23 -6.96 -5.07
CA TRP A 97 -42.15 -5.66 -4.40
C TRP A 97 -41.59 -5.77 -2.99
N THR A 98 -42.04 -6.75 -2.19
CA THR A 98 -41.51 -6.93 -0.84
C THR A 98 -40.02 -7.27 -0.89
N LEU A 99 -39.58 -8.17 -1.78
CA LEU A 99 -38.16 -8.48 -1.95
C LEU A 99 -37.34 -7.24 -2.34
N LEU A 100 -37.81 -6.48 -3.33
CA LEU A 100 -37.15 -5.25 -3.80
C LEU A 100 -37.04 -4.22 -2.66
N LEU A 101 -38.12 -3.98 -1.92
CA LEU A 101 -38.14 -2.98 -0.84
C LEU A 101 -37.27 -3.38 0.35
N ILE A 102 -37.17 -4.67 0.69
CA ILE A 102 -36.23 -5.14 1.72
C ILE A 102 -34.80 -4.90 1.25
N GLY A 103 -34.48 -5.23 -0.02
CA GLY A 103 -33.15 -5.00 -0.59
C GLY A 103 -32.75 -3.53 -0.65
N LEU A 104 -33.63 -2.66 -1.17
CA LEU A 104 -33.40 -1.22 -1.24
C LEU A 104 -33.38 -0.58 0.16
N GLY A 105 -34.25 -1.02 1.07
CA GLY A 105 -34.31 -0.55 2.45
C GLY A 105 -33.05 -0.92 3.23
N ALA A 106 -32.56 -2.16 3.09
CA ALA A 106 -31.28 -2.56 3.68
C ALA A 106 -30.12 -1.72 3.12
N THR A 107 -30.07 -1.52 1.80
CA THR A 107 -29.05 -0.68 1.13
C THR A 107 -29.06 0.75 1.67
N PHE A 108 -30.25 1.35 1.83
CA PHE A 108 -30.42 2.66 2.42
C PHE A 108 -29.91 2.71 3.87
N CYS A 109 -30.29 1.72 4.69
CA CYS A 109 -29.86 1.65 6.08
C CYS A 109 -28.34 1.46 6.23
N TYR A 110 -27.70 0.63 5.39
CA TYR A 110 -26.24 0.52 5.34
C TYR A 110 -25.58 1.85 4.96
N SER A 111 -26.13 2.52 3.95
CA SER A 111 -25.65 3.83 3.51
C SER A 111 -25.87 4.90 4.57
N LEU A 112 -26.93 4.81 5.37
CA LEU A 112 -27.22 5.71 6.48
C LEU A 112 -26.19 5.56 7.60
N VAL A 113 -25.81 4.32 7.96
CA VAL A 113 -24.72 4.09 8.94
C VAL A 113 -23.42 4.74 8.46
N GLY A 114 -23.06 4.57 7.19
CA GLY A 114 -21.89 5.22 6.62
C GLY A 114 -22.02 6.74 6.50
N PHE A 115 -23.22 7.26 6.24
CA PHE A 115 -23.47 8.70 6.20
C PHE A 115 -23.35 9.36 7.58
N ILE A 116 -23.80 8.67 8.63
CA ILE A 116 -23.59 9.11 10.01
C ILE A 116 -22.08 9.18 10.26
N ASP A 117 -21.32 8.14 9.92
CA ASP A 117 -19.86 8.13 10.06
C ASP A 117 -19.17 9.28 9.30
N ASP A 118 -19.53 9.48 8.03
CA ASP A 118 -19.01 10.58 7.21
C ASP A 118 -19.38 11.95 7.79
N SER A 119 -20.58 12.09 8.36
CA SER A 119 -21.01 13.34 9.01
C SER A 119 -20.18 13.62 10.27
N PHE A 120 -19.93 12.62 11.12
CA PHE A 120 -19.06 12.77 12.29
C PHE A 120 -17.62 13.16 11.87
N LYS A 121 -17.08 12.54 10.81
CA LYS A 121 -15.76 12.93 10.26
C LYS A 121 -15.71 14.38 9.76
N VAL A 122 -16.81 14.88 9.20
CA VAL A 122 -16.90 16.26 8.68
C VAL A 122 -17.05 17.28 9.81
N PHE A 123 -17.90 17.01 10.81
CA PHE A 123 -18.25 17.99 11.85
C PHE A 123 -17.36 17.90 13.09
N SER A 124 -16.88 16.71 13.44
CA SER A 124 -16.16 16.43 14.68
C SER A 124 -14.70 16.01 14.46
N ASN A 125 -14.22 15.96 13.21
CA ASN A 125 -12.87 15.50 12.79
C ASN A 125 -12.50 14.06 13.20
N GLU A 126 -13.40 13.34 13.87
CA GLU A 126 -13.26 11.95 14.27
C GLU A 126 -14.44 11.14 13.72
N GLY A 127 -14.16 9.94 13.22
CA GLY A 127 -15.21 9.00 12.82
C GLY A 127 -15.86 8.29 14.01
N LEU A 128 -16.93 7.55 13.72
CA LEU A 128 -17.55 6.64 14.67
C LEU A 128 -16.55 5.62 15.20
N SER A 129 -16.72 5.23 16.45
CA SER A 129 -15.96 4.12 17.02
C SER A 129 -16.18 2.84 16.20
N GLU A 130 -15.15 2.00 16.09
CA GLU A 130 -15.26 0.73 15.35
C GLU A 130 -16.41 -0.16 15.87
N ARG A 131 -16.68 -0.12 17.18
CA ARG A 131 -17.74 -0.90 17.82
C ARG A 131 -19.14 -0.39 17.46
N THR A 132 -19.33 0.92 17.43
CA THR A 132 -20.62 1.53 17.06
C THR A 132 -20.90 1.33 15.57
N LYS A 133 -19.89 1.47 14.71
CA LYS A 133 -20.02 1.18 13.28
C LYS A 133 -20.39 -0.29 13.05
N LEU A 134 -19.68 -1.23 13.67
CA LEU A 134 -20.00 -2.67 13.57
C LEU A 134 -21.41 -2.98 14.13
N GLY A 135 -21.78 -2.40 15.28
CA GLY A 135 -23.09 -2.57 15.88
C GLY A 135 -24.23 -2.09 14.97
N GLY A 136 -24.04 -0.94 14.29
CA GLY A 136 -24.99 -0.44 13.30
C GLY A 136 -25.15 -1.38 12.11
N LEU A 137 -24.05 -1.87 11.54
CA LEU A 137 -24.08 -2.82 10.43
C LEU A 137 -24.78 -4.15 10.81
N LEU A 138 -24.51 -4.65 12.02
CA LEU A 138 -25.18 -5.84 12.57
C LEU A 138 -26.68 -5.61 12.74
N LEU A 139 -27.09 -4.47 13.29
CA LEU A 139 -28.51 -4.13 13.47
C LEU A 139 -29.25 -4.11 12.13
N VAL A 140 -28.67 -3.47 11.11
CA VAL A 140 -29.25 -3.44 9.75
C VAL A 140 -29.37 -4.84 9.17
N SER A 141 -28.35 -5.68 9.35
CA SER A 141 -28.37 -7.08 8.89
C SER A 141 -29.45 -7.91 9.58
N ILE A 142 -29.59 -7.78 10.90
CA ILE A 142 -30.62 -8.47 11.69
C ILE A 142 -32.02 -8.03 11.23
N ALA A 143 -32.24 -6.73 11.07
CA ALA A 143 -33.51 -6.20 10.59
C ALA A 143 -33.85 -6.74 9.19
N ALA A 144 -32.89 -6.74 8.26
CA ALA A 144 -33.08 -7.29 6.93
C ALA A 144 -33.44 -8.79 6.95
N ALA A 145 -32.78 -9.58 7.81
CA ALA A 145 -33.09 -10.99 8.00
C ALA A 145 -34.51 -11.22 8.56
N LEU A 146 -34.93 -10.43 9.56
CA LEU A 146 -36.27 -10.49 10.14
C LEU A 146 -37.34 -10.15 9.09
N PHE A 147 -37.16 -9.06 8.34
CA PHE A 147 -38.11 -8.69 7.29
C PHE A 147 -38.17 -9.73 6.18
N TYR A 148 -37.03 -10.26 5.75
CA TYR A 148 -36.99 -11.32 4.74
C TYR A 148 -37.70 -12.59 5.20
N PHE A 149 -37.50 -13.00 6.45
CA PHE A 149 -38.13 -14.19 7.01
C PHE A 149 -39.65 -14.05 7.19
N PHE A 150 -40.11 -12.93 7.78
CA PHE A 150 -41.52 -12.75 8.13
C PHE A 150 -42.39 -12.26 6.96
N LEU A 151 -41.86 -11.43 6.06
CA LEU A 151 -42.63 -10.88 4.94
C LEU A 151 -42.64 -11.78 3.70
N LEU A 152 -41.69 -12.71 3.58
CA LEU A 152 -41.57 -13.66 2.48
C LEU A 152 -41.44 -15.11 2.99
N PRO A 153 -42.46 -15.67 3.65
CA PRO A 153 -42.36 -17.00 4.28
C PRO A 153 -42.11 -18.14 3.27
N LYS A 154 -42.50 -17.97 2.00
CA LYS A 154 -42.23 -18.96 0.93
C LYS A 154 -40.76 -19.02 0.52
N SER A 155 -40.05 -17.90 0.66
CA SER A 155 -38.68 -17.74 0.15
C SER A 155 -37.69 -17.60 1.30
N GLY A 156 -37.89 -16.65 2.22
CA GLY A 156 -37.05 -16.46 3.39
C GLY A 156 -37.36 -17.42 4.54
N GLY A 157 -38.57 -17.95 4.63
CA GLY A 157 -38.97 -18.88 5.70
C GLY A 157 -38.53 -20.33 5.52
N GLN A 158 -38.00 -20.69 4.34
CA GLN A 158 -37.55 -22.04 4.03
C GLN A 158 -36.02 -22.14 4.08
N SER A 159 -35.52 -23.15 4.78
CA SER A 159 -34.10 -23.52 4.74
C SER A 159 -33.72 -24.02 3.33
N TYR A 160 -32.43 -23.93 2.97
CA TYR A 160 -31.93 -24.34 1.66
C TYR A 160 -30.51 -24.92 1.71
N THR A 161 -30.15 -25.69 0.68
CA THR A 161 -28.79 -26.20 0.41
C THR A 161 -27.79 -25.05 0.25
N PRO A 162 -26.59 -25.11 0.86
CA PRO A 162 -25.95 -26.28 1.49
C PRO A 162 -26.25 -26.45 2.98
N TYR A 163 -27.03 -25.56 3.61
CA TYR A 163 -27.20 -25.57 5.06
C TYR A 163 -27.93 -26.81 5.58
N ILE A 164 -28.90 -27.30 4.79
CA ILE A 164 -29.63 -28.56 5.08
C ILE A 164 -28.72 -29.79 4.91
N ASP A 165 -27.74 -29.73 4.00
CA ASP A 165 -26.90 -30.89 3.67
C ASP A 165 -25.71 -31.05 4.63
N PHE A 166 -25.50 -30.09 5.53
CA PHE A 166 -24.43 -30.20 6.53
C PHE A 166 -24.78 -31.26 7.59
N PRO A 167 -23.85 -32.16 7.93
CA PRO A 167 -24.12 -33.30 8.82
C PRO A 167 -24.50 -32.89 10.25
N ILE A 168 -24.07 -31.70 10.71
CA ILE A 168 -24.34 -31.20 12.06
C ILE A 168 -25.52 -30.22 12.07
N ILE A 169 -25.60 -29.34 11.07
CA ILE A 169 -26.59 -28.25 11.02
C ILE A 169 -27.90 -28.73 10.39
N GLY A 170 -27.82 -29.61 9.38
CA GLY A 170 -28.95 -30.16 8.65
C GLY A 170 -30.02 -30.81 9.53
N PRO A 171 -29.66 -31.73 10.44
CA PRO A 171 -30.63 -32.37 11.34
C PRO A 171 -31.34 -31.39 12.28
N LEU A 172 -30.71 -30.27 12.64
CA LEU A 172 -31.31 -29.22 13.46
C LEU A 172 -32.31 -28.35 12.66
N LEU A 173 -32.02 -28.14 11.38
CA LEU A 173 -32.85 -27.35 10.46
C LEU A 173 -34.00 -28.16 9.85
N CYS A 174 -33.82 -29.48 9.70
CA CYS A 174 -34.80 -30.39 9.12
C CYS A 174 -34.63 -31.81 9.69
N PRO A 175 -35.36 -32.16 10.77
CA PRO A 175 -35.17 -33.42 11.48
C PRO A 175 -35.63 -34.69 10.73
N VAL A 176 -36.24 -34.60 9.54
CA VAL A 176 -36.79 -35.75 8.79
C VAL A 176 -36.00 -35.97 7.50
N PRO A 177 -35.06 -36.92 7.43
CA PRO A 177 -34.16 -37.04 6.28
C PRO A 177 -34.63 -38.03 5.20
N HIS A 178 -35.77 -38.71 5.33
CA HIS A 178 -36.12 -39.83 4.44
C HIS A 178 -37.58 -39.81 3.99
N GLY A 179 -37.84 -39.28 2.78
CA GLY A 179 -39.12 -39.49 2.10
C GLY A 179 -39.58 -38.37 1.19
N GLY A 180 -38.87 -38.10 0.09
CA GLY A 180 -39.43 -37.65 -1.20
C GLY A 180 -40.25 -36.34 -1.30
N LEU A 181 -40.54 -35.63 -0.21
CA LEU A 181 -41.25 -34.35 -0.21
C LEU A 181 -40.27 -33.21 0.05
N LEU A 182 -40.12 -32.34 -0.96
CA LEU A 182 -39.27 -31.14 -1.04
C LEU A 182 -39.60 -30.03 -0.03
N ALA A 183 -40.24 -30.33 1.10
CA ALA A 183 -40.60 -29.34 2.11
C ALA A 183 -40.46 -29.93 3.51
N CYS A 184 -39.56 -29.39 4.31
CA CYS A 184 -39.51 -29.64 5.75
C CYS A 184 -40.82 -29.10 6.35
N PRO A 185 -41.70 -29.96 6.91
CA PRO A 185 -42.92 -29.48 7.54
C PRO A 185 -42.52 -28.63 8.76
N PRO A 186 -43.03 -27.40 8.89
CA PRO A 186 -42.61 -26.50 9.97
C PRO A 186 -43.05 -27.09 11.32
N GLY A 187 -42.09 -27.57 12.09
CA GLY A 187 -42.23 -27.79 13.53
C GLY A 187 -41.92 -26.50 14.29
N ARG A 188 -42.02 -26.55 15.63
CA ARG A 188 -41.79 -25.36 16.47
C ARG A 188 -40.30 -25.03 16.60
N THR A 189 -39.39 -26.00 16.50
CA THR A 189 -37.95 -25.84 16.81
C THR A 189 -37.07 -25.54 15.59
N ASP A 190 -37.35 -26.21 14.47
CA ASP A 190 -36.74 -26.03 13.15
C ASP A 190 -37.01 -24.63 12.58
N TYR A 191 -38.23 -24.09 12.78
CA TYR A 191 -38.58 -22.72 12.39
C TYR A 191 -37.67 -21.67 13.07
N PHE A 192 -37.46 -21.77 14.38
CA PHE A 192 -36.57 -20.86 15.11
C PHE A 192 -35.10 -21.12 14.82
N ALA A 193 -34.70 -22.38 14.62
CA ALA A 193 -33.33 -22.73 14.23
C ALA A 193 -32.94 -22.09 12.89
N TRP A 194 -33.84 -22.16 11.89
CA TRP A 194 -33.64 -21.50 10.61
C TRP A 194 -33.58 -19.97 10.75
N LEU A 195 -34.48 -19.35 11.54
CA LEU A 195 -34.44 -17.92 11.79
C LEU A 195 -33.11 -17.46 12.41
N ILE A 196 -32.62 -18.17 13.42
CA ILE A 196 -31.34 -17.85 14.08
C ILE A 196 -30.18 -17.98 13.08
N LEU A 197 -30.17 -19.04 12.27
CA LEU A 197 -29.15 -19.24 11.25
C LEU A 197 -29.21 -18.15 10.17
N LEU A 198 -30.39 -17.80 9.69
CA LEU A 198 -30.58 -16.74 8.69
C LEU A 198 -30.10 -15.39 9.22
N ILE A 199 -30.37 -15.07 10.49
CA ILE A 199 -29.84 -13.88 11.15
C ILE A 199 -28.32 -13.91 11.19
N LEU A 200 -27.72 -15.05 11.56
CA LEU A 200 -26.26 -15.21 11.61
C LEU A 200 -25.63 -15.04 10.22
N ILE A 201 -26.16 -15.73 9.21
CA ILE A 201 -25.67 -15.68 7.82
C ILE A 201 -25.77 -14.25 7.29
N THR A 202 -26.94 -13.62 7.42
CA THR A 202 -27.16 -12.25 6.95
C THR A 202 -26.26 -11.26 7.67
N SER A 203 -26.07 -11.44 8.98
CA SER A 203 -25.16 -10.61 9.80
C SER A 203 -23.71 -10.76 9.36
N VAL A 204 -23.22 -11.97 9.17
CA VAL A 204 -21.83 -12.21 8.76
C VAL A 204 -21.60 -11.72 7.34
N ILE A 205 -22.43 -12.12 6.38
CA ILE A 205 -22.24 -11.76 4.97
C ILE A 205 -22.46 -10.27 4.76
N GLY A 206 -23.52 -9.70 5.33
CA GLY A 206 -23.84 -8.27 5.23
C GLY A 206 -22.72 -7.39 5.79
N THR A 207 -22.27 -7.66 7.01
CA THR A 207 -21.19 -6.88 7.65
C THR A 207 -19.85 -7.05 6.94
N VAL A 208 -19.44 -8.29 6.64
CA VAL A 208 -18.14 -8.57 6.03
C VAL A 208 -18.07 -7.99 4.62
N THR A 209 -19.13 -8.12 3.82
CA THR A 209 -19.15 -7.58 2.45
C THR A 209 -19.14 -6.06 2.46
N SER A 210 -19.98 -5.42 3.29
CA SER A 210 -20.03 -3.96 3.42
C SER A 210 -18.69 -3.38 3.86
N LEU A 211 -18.08 -3.98 4.88
CA LEU A 211 -16.77 -3.54 5.38
C LEU A 211 -15.63 -3.81 4.38
N SER A 212 -15.71 -4.89 3.60
CA SER A 212 -14.70 -5.21 2.58
C SER A 212 -14.75 -4.22 1.41
N VAL A 213 -15.95 -3.77 1.01
CA VAL A 213 -16.12 -2.71 0.00
C VAL A 213 -15.63 -1.37 0.53
N ASP A 214 -15.94 -1.06 1.80
CA ASP A 214 -15.43 0.13 2.52
C ASP A 214 -13.90 0.17 2.57
N PHE A 215 -13.25 -0.94 2.91
CA PHE A 215 -11.80 -1.06 2.85
C PHE A 215 -11.23 -0.94 1.44
N SER A 216 -12.01 -1.24 0.40
CA SER A 216 -11.55 -1.13 -0.99
C SER A 216 -11.68 0.30 -1.54
N ASP A 217 -12.34 1.23 -0.84
CA ASP A 217 -12.47 2.65 -1.24
C ASP A 217 -11.26 3.51 -0.76
N GLY A 218 -10.05 2.96 -0.81
CA GLY A 218 -8.82 3.67 -0.40
C GLY A 218 -8.09 4.39 -1.55
N ILE A 219 -8.46 4.11 -2.80
CA ILE A 219 -7.87 4.73 -4.01
C ILE A 219 -8.99 5.12 -4.98
N ASP A 220 -8.85 6.31 -5.59
CA ASP A 220 -9.74 6.84 -6.63
C ASP A 220 -10.15 5.76 -7.66
N GLY A 221 -11.43 5.41 -7.69
CA GLY A 221 -12.05 4.50 -8.66
C GLY A 221 -11.87 2.99 -8.37
N LEU A 222 -11.18 2.59 -7.30
CA LEU A 222 -10.93 1.17 -7.01
C LEU A 222 -12.24 0.42 -6.67
N ALA A 223 -12.92 0.83 -5.60
CA ALA A 223 -14.16 0.19 -5.15
C ALA A 223 -15.25 0.20 -6.24
N GLY A 224 -15.46 1.35 -6.90
CA GLY A 224 -16.49 1.52 -7.93
C GLY A 224 -16.35 0.53 -9.09
N GLY A 225 -15.14 0.35 -9.63
CA GLY A 225 -14.93 -0.60 -10.74
C GLY A 225 -15.04 -2.07 -10.32
N LEU A 226 -14.59 -2.41 -9.10
CA LEU A 226 -14.78 -3.77 -8.56
C LEU A 226 -16.27 -4.08 -8.35
N VAL A 227 -17.05 -3.14 -7.78
CA VAL A 227 -18.48 -3.33 -7.55
C VAL A 227 -19.21 -3.47 -8.88
N PHE A 228 -18.87 -2.63 -9.86
CA PHE A 228 -19.42 -2.72 -11.21
C PHE A 228 -19.26 -4.12 -11.81
N SER A 229 -18.04 -4.68 -11.77
CA SER A 229 -17.78 -6.02 -12.30
C SER A 229 -18.53 -7.13 -11.55
N ALA A 230 -18.62 -7.04 -10.22
CA ALA A 230 -19.30 -8.03 -9.39
C ALA A 230 -20.83 -8.01 -9.58
N ALA A 231 -21.42 -6.81 -9.56
CA ALA A 231 -22.85 -6.62 -9.76
C ALA A 231 -23.29 -7.05 -11.16
N LEU A 232 -22.48 -6.73 -12.19
CA LEU A 232 -22.77 -7.14 -13.56
C LEU A 232 -22.70 -8.68 -13.73
N ALA A 233 -21.76 -9.37 -13.07
CA ALA A 233 -21.73 -10.83 -13.06
C ALA A 233 -22.99 -11.45 -12.46
N PHE A 234 -23.45 -10.95 -11.31
CA PHE A 234 -24.72 -11.39 -10.72
C PHE A 234 -25.91 -11.14 -11.67
N GLY A 235 -25.97 -9.97 -12.31
CA GLY A 235 -26.98 -9.68 -13.33
C GLY A 235 -26.98 -10.71 -14.48
N ILE A 236 -25.80 -11.05 -15.01
CA ILE A 236 -25.68 -12.06 -16.08
C ILE A 236 -26.11 -13.45 -15.59
N ILE A 237 -25.79 -13.83 -14.36
CA ILE A 237 -26.16 -15.15 -13.82
C ILE A 237 -27.67 -15.24 -13.69
N PHE A 238 -28.31 -14.26 -13.05
CA PHE A 238 -29.74 -14.31 -12.79
C PHE A 238 -30.61 -14.10 -14.03
N THR A 239 -30.11 -13.43 -15.08
CA THR A 239 -30.84 -13.39 -16.37
C THR A 239 -31.04 -14.78 -16.98
N GLY A 240 -30.16 -15.74 -16.67
CA GLY A 240 -30.33 -17.15 -17.09
C GLY A 240 -31.31 -17.95 -16.22
N ASN A 241 -31.71 -17.41 -15.07
CA ASN A 241 -32.59 -18.07 -14.09
C ASN A 241 -33.99 -17.44 -14.06
N ILE A 242 -34.36 -16.64 -15.07
CA ILE A 242 -35.69 -16.06 -15.19
C ILE A 242 -36.65 -17.16 -15.66
N ASP A 243 -37.06 -18.01 -14.72
CA ASP A 243 -38.02 -19.07 -14.94
C ASP A 243 -39.38 -18.72 -14.32
N PRO A 244 -40.51 -19.16 -14.92
CA PRO A 244 -41.83 -19.01 -14.32
C PRO A 244 -41.96 -19.73 -12.96
N LYS A 245 -41.04 -20.66 -12.65
CA LYS A 245 -40.96 -21.35 -11.36
C LYS A 245 -40.27 -20.53 -10.26
N HIS A 246 -39.46 -19.53 -10.62
CA HIS A 246 -38.73 -18.65 -9.70
C HIS A 246 -38.96 -17.17 -10.05
N PRO A 247 -40.17 -16.63 -9.78
CA PRO A 247 -40.54 -15.27 -10.18
C PRO A 247 -39.68 -14.18 -9.53
N GLU A 248 -38.92 -14.49 -8.48
CA GLU A 248 -38.02 -13.55 -7.79
C GLU A 248 -36.75 -13.24 -8.59
N GLY A 249 -36.39 -14.08 -9.57
CA GLY A 249 -35.17 -13.90 -10.38
C GLY A 249 -35.10 -12.54 -11.09
N ILE A 250 -36.23 -12.00 -11.55
CA ILE A 250 -36.27 -10.69 -12.21
C ILE A 250 -35.88 -9.55 -11.26
N VAL A 251 -36.24 -9.65 -9.98
CA VAL A 251 -35.92 -8.63 -8.97
C VAL A 251 -34.42 -8.64 -8.69
N LEU A 252 -33.81 -9.82 -8.59
CA LEU A 252 -32.36 -9.98 -8.41
C LEU A 252 -31.57 -9.40 -9.58
N VAL A 253 -32.04 -9.60 -10.82
CA VAL A 253 -31.44 -8.97 -12.01
C VAL A 253 -31.55 -7.45 -11.91
N VAL A 254 -32.73 -6.92 -11.58
CA VAL A 254 -32.94 -5.47 -11.43
C VAL A 254 -32.02 -4.91 -10.35
N MET A 255 -31.96 -5.48 -9.15
CA MET A 255 -31.06 -5.05 -8.09
C MET A 255 -29.58 -5.06 -8.53
N SER A 256 -29.17 -6.10 -9.25
CA SER A 256 -27.80 -6.23 -9.79
C SER A 256 -27.49 -5.13 -10.81
N LEU A 257 -28.42 -4.85 -11.74
CA LEU A 257 -28.28 -3.82 -12.75
C LEU A 257 -28.35 -2.41 -12.16
N LEU A 258 -29.14 -2.19 -11.12
CA LEU A 258 -29.17 -0.93 -10.38
C LEU A 258 -27.83 -0.68 -9.66
N CYS A 259 -27.27 -1.71 -9.02
CA CYS A 259 -25.96 -1.62 -8.39
C CYS A 259 -24.86 -1.32 -9.42
N ALA A 260 -24.81 -2.09 -10.51
CA ALA A 260 -23.85 -1.88 -11.60
C ALA A 260 -24.02 -0.50 -12.26
N GLY A 261 -25.26 -0.11 -12.54
CA GLY A 261 -25.61 1.20 -13.12
C GLY A 261 -25.15 2.35 -12.22
N SER A 262 -25.46 2.29 -10.92
CA SER A 262 -25.05 3.33 -9.97
C SER A 262 -23.52 3.46 -9.85
N ALA A 263 -22.80 2.33 -9.83
CA ALA A 263 -21.35 2.32 -9.78
C ALA A 263 -20.75 2.91 -11.06
N LEU A 264 -21.32 2.58 -12.22
CA LEU A 264 -20.92 3.12 -13.52
C LEU A 264 -21.22 4.61 -13.65
N GLY A 265 -22.36 5.10 -13.15
CA GLY A 265 -22.72 6.52 -13.19
C GLY A 265 -21.81 7.39 -12.32
N TYR A 266 -21.33 6.83 -11.20
CA TYR A 266 -20.39 7.48 -10.29
C TYR A 266 -18.94 7.50 -10.81
N LEU A 267 -18.49 6.43 -11.47
CA LEU A 267 -17.09 6.23 -11.86
C LEU A 267 -16.46 7.36 -12.71
N PRO A 268 -17.16 8.02 -13.64
CA PRO A 268 -16.63 9.18 -14.39
C PRO A 268 -16.23 10.36 -13.50
N LEU A 269 -16.88 10.51 -12.34
CA LEU A 269 -16.58 11.56 -11.36
C LEU A 269 -15.50 11.14 -10.35
N ASN A 270 -15.25 9.84 -10.19
CA ASN A 270 -14.15 9.28 -9.41
C ASN A 270 -13.25 8.38 -10.29
N TRP A 271 -12.71 8.95 -11.36
CA TRP A 271 -11.84 8.21 -12.28
C TRP A 271 -10.42 8.03 -11.70
N PRO A 272 -9.76 6.88 -11.94
CA PRO A 272 -8.41 6.61 -11.43
C PRO A 272 -7.37 7.69 -11.74
N SER A 273 -6.71 8.19 -10.69
CA SER A 273 -5.66 9.21 -10.77
C SER A 273 -4.26 8.58 -10.63
N SER A 274 -3.25 9.22 -11.25
CA SER A 274 -1.85 8.74 -11.16
C SER A 274 -1.19 9.28 -9.90
N TRP A 275 -0.16 8.59 -9.41
CA TRP A 275 0.70 9.07 -8.33
C TRP A 275 1.31 10.44 -8.63
N ALA A 276 1.62 10.72 -9.90
CA ALA A 276 2.12 12.02 -10.34
C ALA A 276 1.14 13.17 -10.08
N ALA A 277 -0.17 12.92 -9.96
CA ALA A 277 -1.16 13.96 -9.65
C ALA A 277 -1.01 14.55 -8.24
N ARG A 278 -0.18 13.93 -7.39
CA ARG A 278 0.23 14.45 -6.08
C ARG A 278 1.45 15.37 -6.16
N ARG A 279 2.20 15.31 -7.26
CA ARG A 279 3.21 16.31 -7.63
C ARG A 279 2.45 17.39 -8.40
N GLY A 280 2.57 18.66 -8.03
CA GLY A 280 1.70 19.75 -8.50
C GLY A 280 1.57 19.95 -10.03
N THR A 281 2.26 19.16 -10.84
CA THR A 281 2.25 19.17 -12.30
C THR A 281 1.18 18.25 -12.94
N ALA A 282 0.63 17.24 -12.26
CA ALA A 282 -0.35 16.33 -12.88
C ALA A 282 -1.79 16.57 -12.42
N LYS A 283 -2.72 16.60 -13.38
CA LYS A 283 -4.15 16.84 -13.14
C LYS A 283 -4.81 15.63 -12.49
N ARG A 284 -5.40 15.82 -11.29
CA ARG A 284 -6.27 14.81 -10.65
C ARG A 284 -7.57 14.67 -11.43
N ARG A 285 -8.01 13.43 -11.68
CA ARG A 285 -9.24 13.14 -12.43
C ARG A 285 -10.47 12.98 -11.53
N ALA A 286 -10.29 12.46 -10.31
CA ALA A 286 -11.35 12.38 -9.32
C ALA A 286 -11.81 13.77 -8.86
N LYS A 287 -13.12 13.95 -8.82
CA LYS A 287 -13.82 15.20 -8.47
C LYS A 287 -14.66 15.07 -7.19
N ILE A 288 -15.02 13.85 -6.80
CA ILE A 288 -15.91 13.53 -5.68
C ILE A 288 -15.41 12.24 -5.02
N TYR A 289 -15.57 12.11 -3.70
CA TYR A 289 -15.35 10.86 -2.97
C TYR A 289 -16.65 10.12 -2.67
N MET A 290 -16.54 8.79 -2.57
CA MET A 290 -17.67 7.90 -2.32
C MET A 290 -18.12 8.06 -0.86
N GLY A 291 -17.13 8.05 0.06
CA GLY A 291 -17.39 8.04 1.48
C GLY A 291 -17.86 6.67 1.96
N ASP A 292 -17.85 6.49 3.27
CA ASP A 292 -18.28 5.25 3.91
C ASP A 292 -19.78 5.01 3.64
N SER A 293 -20.56 6.09 3.44
CA SER A 293 -21.98 6.01 3.03
C SER A 293 -22.19 5.26 1.72
N GLY A 294 -21.35 5.52 0.71
CA GLY A 294 -21.47 4.84 -0.58
C GLY A 294 -20.96 3.41 -0.51
N ALA A 295 -19.83 3.19 0.16
CA ALA A 295 -19.16 1.90 0.21
C ALA A 295 -19.95 0.86 1.00
N LEU A 296 -20.46 1.24 2.18
CA LEU A 296 -21.34 0.38 2.97
C LEU A 296 -22.65 0.08 2.24
N GLY A 297 -23.23 1.07 1.54
CA GLY A 297 -24.42 0.87 0.73
C GLY A 297 -24.21 -0.14 -0.42
N LEU A 298 -23.15 0.02 -1.22
CA LEU A 298 -22.85 -0.89 -2.33
C LEU A 298 -22.48 -2.31 -1.87
N GLY A 299 -21.76 -2.45 -0.76
CA GLY A 299 -21.50 -3.78 -0.20
C GLY A 299 -22.76 -4.42 0.41
N GLY A 300 -23.64 -3.60 0.99
CA GLY A 300 -24.95 -4.03 1.50
C GLY A 300 -25.83 -4.60 0.39
N ILE A 301 -25.99 -3.91 -0.74
CA ILE A 301 -26.82 -4.42 -1.83
C ILE A 301 -26.25 -5.71 -2.45
N LEU A 302 -24.92 -5.83 -2.60
CA LEU A 302 -24.27 -7.05 -3.07
C LEU A 302 -24.52 -8.23 -2.12
N ALA A 303 -24.45 -7.99 -0.80
CA ALA A 303 -24.78 -9.00 0.20
C ALA A 303 -26.26 -9.42 0.10
N MET A 304 -27.19 -8.48 -0.03
CA MET A 304 -28.61 -8.79 -0.15
C MET A 304 -28.93 -9.58 -1.42
N ILE A 305 -28.32 -9.23 -2.56
CA ILE A 305 -28.46 -9.98 -3.82
C ILE A 305 -28.03 -11.44 -3.61
N ALA A 306 -26.88 -11.67 -2.96
CA ALA A 306 -26.38 -13.01 -2.72
C ALA A 306 -27.27 -13.84 -1.78
N ILE A 307 -27.76 -13.24 -0.70
CA ILE A 307 -28.63 -13.91 0.29
C ILE A 307 -29.99 -14.23 -0.32
N PHE A 308 -30.63 -13.28 -1.01
CA PHE A 308 -31.92 -13.50 -1.65
C PHE A 308 -31.84 -14.53 -2.78
N SER A 309 -30.72 -14.59 -3.49
CA SER A 309 -30.48 -15.60 -4.50
C SER A 309 -30.18 -17.00 -3.96
N ARG A 310 -29.96 -17.15 -2.64
CA ARG A 310 -29.48 -18.38 -2.00
C ARG A 310 -28.13 -18.87 -2.57
N GLN A 311 -27.29 -17.93 -3.00
CA GLN A 311 -25.98 -18.18 -3.63
C GLN A 311 -24.88 -17.38 -2.92
N GLU A 312 -24.77 -17.53 -1.60
CA GLU A 312 -23.79 -16.85 -0.75
C GLU A 312 -22.36 -17.23 -1.11
N SER A 313 -22.14 -18.51 -1.42
CA SER A 313 -20.83 -19.02 -1.85
C SER A 313 -20.37 -18.39 -3.16
N LEU A 314 -21.29 -17.99 -4.03
CA LEU A 314 -20.98 -17.35 -5.29
C LEU A 314 -20.50 -15.91 -5.08
N LEU A 315 -21.03 -15.19 -4.10
CA LEU A 315 -20.53 -13.87 -3.70
C LEU A 315 -19.08 -13.92 -3.26
N LEU A 316 -18.69 -14.96 -2.52
CA LEU A 316 -17.30 -15.17 -2.15
C LEU A 316 -16.41 -15.23 -3.40
N LEU A 317 -16.82 -15.98 -4.42
CA LEU A 317 -16.05 -16.17 -5.66
C LEU A 317 -15.99 -14.91 -6.54
N ILE A 318 -17.15 -14.32 -6.83
CA ILE A 318 -17.26 -13.11 -7.66
C ILE A 318 -16.58 -11.92 -6.96
N GLY A 319 -16.80 -11.80 -5.66
CA GLY A 319 -16.25 -10.75 -4.82
C GLY A 319 -14.85 -11.04 -4.29
N MET A 320 -14.09 -12.01 -4.82
CA MET A 320 -12.79 -12.39 -4.25
C MET A 320 -11.81 -11.23 -4.14
N ALA A 321 -11.87 -10.24 -5.04
CA ALA A 321 -11.05 -9.02 -4.92
C ALA A 321 -11.33 -8.27 -3.60
N PHE A 322 -12.60 -8.10 -3.23
CA PHE A 322 -13.00 -7.50 -1.94
C PHE A 322 -12.60 -8.38 -0.77
N VAL A 323 -12.75 -9.70 -0.90
CA VAL A 323 -12.34 -10.66 0.13
C VAL A 323 -10.85 -10.55 0.41
N LEU A 324 -10.01 -10.43 -0.62
CA LEU A 324 -8.56 -10.28 -0.47
C LEU A 324 -8.20 -8.96 0.24
N GLU A 325 -8.84 -7.84 -0.15
CA GLU A 325 -8.67 -6.54 0.51
C GLU A 325 -9.10 -6.61 1.98
N GLY A 326 -10.32 -7.09 2.26
CA GLY A 326 -10.87 -7.19 3.61
C GLY A 326 -10.12 -8.17 4.52
N LEU A 327 -9.75 -9.34 3.99
CA LEU A 327 -8.98 -10.34 4.73
C LEU A 327 -7.58 -9.83 5.09
N SER A 328 -6.95 -9.03 4.21
CA SER A 328 -5.64 -8.43 4.51
C SER A 328 -5.70 -7.45 5.69
N ALA A 329 -6.77 -6.66 5.77
CA ALA A 329 -7.02 -5.74 6.88
C ALA A 329 -7.31 -6.50 8.18
N LEU A 330 -8.18 -7.51 8.13
CA LEU A 330 -8.51 -8.34 9.28
C LEU A 330 -7.28 -9.08 9.84
N MET A 331 -6.52 -9.74 8.95
CA MET A 331 -5.29 -10.46 9.29
C MET A 331 -4.25 -9.54 9.93
N SER A 332 -3.97 -8.39 9.32
CA SER A 332 -2.95 -7.46 9.80
C SER A 332 -3.34 -6.79 11.11
N ALA A 333 -4.56 -6.23 11.18
CA ALA A 333 -4.99 -5.39 12.31
C ALA A 333 -5.49 -6.18 13.51
N LYS A 334 -6.30 -7.22 13.31
CA LYS A 334 -7.05 -7.89 14.40
C LYS A 334 -6.49 -9.25 14.80
N LEU A 335 -5.77 -9.94 13.92
CA LEU A 335 -5.17 -11.24 14.24
C LEU A 335 -3.69 -11.09 14.60
N LEU A 336 -2.89 -10.59 13.68
CA LEU A 336 -1.44 -10.61 13.81
C LEU A 336 -0.91 -9.55 14.76
N THR A 337 -1.38 -8.30 14.66
CA THR A 337 -0.92 -7.24 15.59
C THR A 337 -1.12 -7.60 17.06
N PRO A 338 -2.30 -8.06 17.52
CA PRO A 338 -2.47 -8.48 18.92
C PRO A 338 -1.77 -9.80 19.24
N PHE A 339 -1.66 -10.74 18.30
CA PHE A 339 -0.87 -11.96 18.50
C PHE A 339 0.60 -11.63 18.77
N PHE A 340 1.22 -10.78 17.93
CA PHE A 340 2.59 -10.32 18.10
C PHE A 340 2.77 -9.55 19.41
N ARG A 341 1.82 -8.66 19.76
CA ARG A 341 1.89 -7.88 21.00
C ARG A 341 1.72 -8.74 22.27
N LYS A 342 0.92 -9.82 22.24
CA LYS A 342 0.64 -10.66 23.40
C LYS A 342 1.57 -11.87 23.56
N ARG A 343 1.96 -12.54 22.47
CA ARG A 343 2.71 -13.82 22.51
C ARG A 343 4.20 -13.69 22.24
N LEU A 344 4.65 -12.70 21.48
CA LEU A 344 6.06 -12.53 21.18
C LEU A 344 6.71 -11.56 22.16
N GLN A 345 6.85 -12.02 23.42
CA GLN A 345 7.95 -11.61 24.28
C GLN A 345 9.24 -12.21 23.70
N MET A 346 9.71 -11.71 22.55
CA MET A 346 11.13 -11.93 22.21
C MET A 346 11.96 -11.33 23.36
N LEU A 347 13.14 -11.87 23.68
CA LEU A 347 14.05 -11.27 24.68
C LEU A 347 14.33 -9.77 24.41
N ARG A 348 14.15 -9.33 23.15
CA ARG A 348 14.15 -7.94 22.66
C ARG A 348 13.01 -7.05 23.19
N TYR A 349 11.89 -7.62 23.64
CA TYR A 349 10.64 -6.95 24.01
C TYR A 349 10.10 -7.36 25.40
N ALA A 350 10.89 -8.11 26.17
CA ALA A 350 10.49 -8.64 27.48
C ALA A 350 10.42 -7.56 28.59
N SER A 351 11.14 -6.45 28.44
CA SER A 351 11.05 -5.29 29.35
C SER A 351 9.91 -4.37 28.92
N THR A 352 8.78 -4.49 29.63
CA THR A 352 7.50 -3.87 29.28
C THR A 352 7.39 -2.44 29.80
N THR A 353 8.08 -1.51 29.13
CA THR A 353 7.85 -0.06 29.33
C THR A 353 8.05 0.79 28.07
N VAL A 354 8.54 0.22 26.97
CA VAL A 354 8.86 0.97 25.73
C VAL A 354 7.90 0.59 24.60
N LEU A 355 7.34 1.61 23.93
CA LEU A 355 6.44 1.46 22.79
C LEU A 355 7.20 0.94 21.56
N VAL A 356 7.04 -0.34 21.23
CA VAL A 356 7.58 -0.93 20.00
C VAL A 356 6.80 -0.42 18.79
N HIS A 357 7.47 0.23 17.85
CA HIS A 357 6.83 0.66 16.61
C HIS A 357 6.32 -0.55 15.82
N HIS A 358 5.10 -0.41 15.30
CA HIS A 358 4.39 -1.42 14.53
C HIS A 358 5.08 -1.78 13.20
N THR A 359 6.13 -1.05 12.84
CA THR A 359 7.06 -1.30 11.73
C THR A 359 7.99 -2.48 12.01
N GLU A 360 8.21 -2.88 13.26
CA GLU A 360 9.14 -3.97 13.57
C GLU A 360 8.48 -5.35 13.59
N PHE A 361 7.15 -5.41 13.66
CA PHE A 361 6.45 -6.69 13.61
C PHE A 361 6.63 -7.36 12.25
N PRO A 362 6.88 -8.68 12.22
CA PRO A 362 6.94 -9.46 10.98
C PRO A 362 5.52 -9.64 10.43
N LYS A 363 4.91 -8.54 10.00
CA LYS A 363 3.57 -8.51 9.39
C LYS A 363 3.65 -8.94 7.93
N PRO A 364 2.58 -9.56 7.41
CA PRO A 364 2.53 -10.12 6.08
C PRO A 364 2.35 -9.13 4.95
N PHE A 365 2.05 -7.87 5.26
CA PHE A 365 1.92 -6.81 4.29
C PHE A 365 2.57 -5.54 4.85
N LEU A 366 3.00 -4.62 3.98
CA LEU A 366 3.56 -3.33 4.39
C LEU A 366 2.50 -2.50 5.10
N ALA A 367 1.36 -2.36 4.44
CA ALA A 367 0.15 -1.75 4.95
C ALA A 367 -1.02 -2.64 4.56
N SER A 368 -2.12 -2.47 5.27
CA SER A 368 -3.40 -3.05 4.92
C SER A 368 -4.40 -1.92 4.75
N PRO A 369 -5.33 -2.00 3.78
CA PRO A 369 -5.60 -3.14 2.87
C PRO A 369 -4.54 -3.34 1.75
N LEU A 370 -4.71 -4.37 0.89
CA LEU A 370 -3.72 -4.81 -0.11
C LEU A 370 -3.31 -3.71 -1.09
N HIS A 371 -4.25 -2.88 -1.54
CA HIS A 371 -3.91 -1.80 -2.46
C HIS A 371 -2.88 -0.81 -1.86
N HIS A 372 -2.90 -0.55 -0.54
CA HIS A 372 -1.87 0.26 0.11
C HIS A 372 -0.52 -0.46 0.18
N HIS A 373 -0.53 -1.78 0.31
CA HIS A 373 0.69 -2.57 0.21
C HIS A 373 1.37 -2.38 -1.16
N PHE A 374 0.61 -2.48 -2.26
CA PHE A 374 1.16 -2.26 -3.61
C PHE A 374 1.55 -0.80 -3.87
N ASP A 375 0.81 0.18 -3.33
CA ASP A 375 1.18 1.60 -3.40
C ASP A 375 2.52 1.87 -2.69
N LEU A 376 2.80 1.18 -1.58
CA LEU A 376 4.07 1.29 -0.85
C LEU A 376 5.21 0.49 -1.49
N ILE A 377 4.91 -0.50 -2.33
CA ILE A 377 5.89 -1.11 -3.26
C ILE A 377 6.19 -0.16 -4.45
N GLY A 378 5.51 0.99 -4.53
CA GLY A 378 5.76 2.01 -5.54
C GLY A 378 5.12 1.69 -6.90
N TRP A 379 4.06 0.88 -6.92
CA TRP A 379 3.23 0.74 -8.11
C TRP A 379 2.47 2.04 -8.37
N ASP A 380 2.40 2.48 -9.63
CA ASP A 380 1.58 3.65 -9.98
C ASP A 380 0.10 3.32 -9.71
N ARG A 381 -0.56 4.16 -8.92
CA ARG A 381 -1.96 3.97 -8.48
C ARG A 381 -2.91 3.71 -9.63
N ARG A 382 -2.73 4.39 -10.76
CA ARG A 382 -3.56 4.17 -11.95
C ARG A 382 -3.40 2.76 -12.50
N ARG A 383 -2.16 2.25 -12.58
CA ARG A 383 -1.88 0.88 -13.02
C ARG A 383 -2.43 -0.14 -12.03
N LEU A 384 -2.31 0.14 -10.73
CA LEU A 384 -2.87 -0.69 -9.68
C LEU A 384 -4.40 -0.82 -9.80
N VAL A 385 -5.10 0.30 -10.00
CA VAL A 385 -6.57 0.29 -10.13
C VAL A 385 -7.02 -0.45 -11.39
N TYR A 386 -6.40 -0.22 -12.54
CA TYR A 386 -6.74 -0.98 -13.75
C TYR A 386 -6.40 -2.47 -13.62
N GLY A 387 -5.30 -2.81 -12.95
CA GLY A 387 -4.96 -4.20 -12.64
C GLY A 387 -6.01 -4.85 -11.74
N ALA A 388 -6.48 -4.14 -10.71
CA ALA A 388 -7.54 -4.60 -9.83
C ALA A 388 -8.88 -4.74 -10.58
N TRP A 389 -9.24 -3.82 -11.49
CA TRP A 389 -10.44 -3.97 -12.33
C TRP A 389 -10.35 -5.18 -13.25
N ALA A 390 -9.20 -5.41 -13.88
CA ALA A 390 -8.98 -6.59 -14.70
C ALA A 390 -9.10 -7.88 -13.86
N LEU A 391 -8.52 -7.89 -12.66
CA LEU A 391 -8.60 -9.00 -11.73
C LEU A 391 -10.04 -9.26 -11.23
N GLY A 392 -10.77 -8.20 -10.87
CA GLY A 392 -12.19 -8.27 -10.50
C GLY A 392 -13.04 -8.79 -11.65
N ALA A 393 -12.80 -8.34 -12.88
CA ALA A 393 -13.47 -8.85 -14.08
C ALA A 393 -13.15 -10.33 -14.34
N CYS A 394 -11.92 -10.79 -14.08
CA CYS A 394 -11.56 -12.22 -14.17
C CYS A 394 -12.32 -13.06 -13.13
N PHE A 395 -12.39 -12.61 -11.86
CA PHE A 395 -13.17 -13.29 -10.83
C PHE A 395 -14.66 -13.30 -11.15
N ALA A 396 -15.19 -12.18 -11.64
CA ALA A 396 -16.56 -12.05 -12.12
C ALA A 396 -16.86 -13.04 -13.25
N ALA A 397 -15.99 -13.14 -14.27
CA ALA A 397 -16.16 -14.08 -15.39
C ALA A 397 -16.10 -15.55 -14.94
N LEU A 398 -15.15 -15.92 -14.08
CA LEU A 398 -15.09 -17.26 -13.50
C LEU A 398 -16.32 -17.55 -12.62
N GLY A 399 -16.82 -16.56 -11.88
CA GLY A 399 -18.07 -16.69 -11.12
C GLY A 399 -19.29 -16.90 -12.01
N VAL A 400 -19.39 -16.20 -13.13
CA VAL A 400 -20.44 -16.45 -14.15
C VAL A 400 -20.35 -17.88 -14.67
N MET A 401 -19.13 -18.37 -14.94
CA MET A 401 -18.91 -19.77 -15.35
C MET A 401 -19.40 -20.75 -14.27
N VAL A 402 -19.11 -20.50 -12.98
CA VAL A 402 -19.64 -21.33 -11.87
C VAL A 402 -21.17 -21.29 -11.81
N GLY A 403 -21.78 -20.13 -12.05
CA GLY A 403 -23.23 -19.96 -11.98
C GLY A 403 -23.99 -20.57 -13.17
N LYS A 404 -23.38 -20.61 -14.37
CA LYS A 404 -24.05 -21.04 -15.61
C LYS A 404 -23.57 -22.38 -16.19
N ALA A 405 -22.43 -22.91 -15.78
CA ALA A 405 -21.90 -24.15 -16.35
C ALA A 405 -22.91 -25.31 -16.18
N PRO A 406 -23.21 -26.07 -17.25
CA PRO A 406 -24.15 -27.19 -17.18
C PRO A 406 -23.55 -28.35 -16.38
N GLU A 407 -22.25 -28.63 -16.57
CA GLU A 407 -21.57 -29.76 -15.98
C GLU A 407 -21.00 -29.44 -14.59
N THR A 408 -21.06 -30.42 -13.68
CA THR A 408 -20.60 -30.25 -12.30
C THR A 408 -19.08 -30.06 -12.23
N TRP A 409 -18.30 -30.79 -13.04
CA TRP A 409 -16.84 -30.70 -13.05
C TRP A 409 -16.34 -29.31 -13.52
N GLU A 410 -17.04 -28.66 -14.45
CA GLU A 410 -16.73 -27.30 -14.89
C GLU A 410 -16.89 -26.29 -13.75
N ARG A 411 -17.94 -26.44 -12.94
CA ARG A 411 -18.18 -25.59 -11.76
C ARG A 411 -17.07 -25.76 -10.73
N TYR A 412 -16.62 -26.99 -10.46
CA TYR A 412 -15.50 -27.24 -9.55
C TYR A 412 -14.18 -26.72 -10.09
N LEU A 413 -13.91 -26.91 -11.39
CA LEU A 413 -12.72 -26.37 -12.03
C LEU A 413 -12.67 -24.85 -11.91
N ALA A 414 -13.75 -24.14 -12.21
CA ALA A 414 -13.81 -22.69 -12.09
C ALA A 414 -13.61 -22.22 -10.64
N ARG A 415 -14.18 -22.91 -9.64
CA ARG A 415 -13.91 -22.63 -8.21
C ARG A 415 -12.44 -22.78 -7.85
N ILE A 416 -11.81 -23.86 -8.31
CA ILE A 416 -10.38 -24.11 -8.08
C ILE A 416 -9.52 -23.02 -8.74
N LEU A 417 -9.85 -22.61 -9.97
CA LEU A 417 -9.14 -21.53 -10.67
C LEU A 417 -9.26 -20.20 -9.93
N VAL A 418 -10.44 -19.86 -9.39
CA VAL A 418 -10.62 -18.67 -8.55
C VAL A 418 -9.72 -18.72 -7.32
N LEU A 419 -9.67 -19.86 -6.62
CA LEU A 419 -8.84 -20.04 -5.43
C LEU A 419 -7.34 -19.98 -5.75
N ILE A 420 -6.90 -20.59 -6.86
CA ILE A 420 -5.51 -20.51 -7.33
C ILE A 420 -5.14 -19.05 -7.65
N LEU A 421 -5.99 -18.34 -8.39
CA LEU A 421 -5.77 -16.94 -8.73
C LEU A 421 -5.73 -16.07 -7.47
N ALA A 422 -6.65 -16.26 -6.54
CA ALA A 422 -6.67 -15.55 -5.26
C ALA A 422 -5.40 -15.83 -4.44
N TRP A 423 -4.95 -17.09 -4.41
CA TRP A 423 -3.70 -17.47 -3.74
C TRP A 423 -2.47 -16.86 -4.40
N LEU A 424 -2.40 -16.77 -5.73
CA LEU A 424 -1.32 -16.09 -6.46
C LEU A 424 -1.27 -14.60 -6.12
N VAL A 425 -2.42 -13.92 -6.09
CA VAL A 425 -2.49 -12.50 -5.68
C VAL A 425 -2.07 -12.34 -4.22
N TRP A 426 -2.60 -13.18 -3.32
CA TRP A 426 -2.29 -13.12 -1.90
C TRP A 426 -0.80 -13.39 -1.62
N SER A 427 -0.22 -14.39 -2.28
CA SER A 427 1.20 -14.75 -2.15
C SER A 427 2.14 -13.70 -2.75
N SER A 428 1.68 -12.93 -3.75
CA SER A 428 2.45 -11.80 -4.28
C SER A 428 2.73 -10.70 -3.25
N GLY A 429 1.96 -10.63 -2.15
CA GLY A 429 2.07 -9.57 -1.13
C GLY A 429 3.07 -9.78 0.02
N SER A 430 3.85 -10.87 0.02
CA SER A 430 5.02 -11.15 0.88
C SER A 430 4.83 -11.18 2.42
N TRP A 431 4.81 -12.38 3.01
CA TRP A 431 4.44 -12.62 4.41
C TRP A 431 5.43 -12.29 5.53
N THR A 432 6.68 -11.91 5.28
CA THR A 432 7.56 -11.33 6.31
C THR A 432 8.66 -10.56 5.61
N ARG A 433 8.68 -9.26 5.85
CA ARG A 433 9.53 -8.26 5.19
C ARG A 433 10.97 -8.75 5.04
N ARG A 434 11.47 -8.77 3.80
CA ARG A 434 12.89 -8.90 3.56
C ARG A 434 13.33 -7.86 2.55
N TYR A 435 14.26 -7.03 2.99
CA TYR A 435 15.00 -6.13 2.13
C TYR A 435 16.07 -6.94 1.42
N PHE A 436 16.59 -6.44 0.32
CA PHE A 436 17.78 -6.98 -0.29
C PHE A 436 18.63 -5.83 -0.81
N VAL A 437 19.94 -6.03 -0.81
CA VAL A 437 20.88 -5.11 -1.44
C VAL A 437 21.07 -5.56 -2.87
N GLY A 438 20.99 -4.64 -3.82
CA GLY A 438 21.14 -4.95 -5.24
C GLY A 438 21.90 -3.86 -5.98
N LYS A 439 22.19 -4.13 -7.25
CA LYS A 439 22.88 -3.21 -8.14
C LYS A 439 21.86 -2.34 -8.89
N HIS A 440 22.06 -1.02 -8.91
CA HIS A 440 21.22 -0.06 -9.64
C HIS A 440 22.05 0.69 -10.69
N PRO A 441 21.58 0.79 -11.96
CA PRO A 441 22.29 1.54 -12.99
C PRO A 441 22.29 3.04 -12.66
N ALA A 442 23.44 3.71 -12.75
CA ALA A 442 23.52 5.17 -12.61
C ALA A 442 23.20 5.83 -13.97
N GLU A 443 22.27 6.80 -14.00
CA GLU A 443 21.75 7.41 -15.24
C GLU A 443 22.81 8.13 -16.11
N ARG A 444 24.02 8.36 -15.60
CA ARG A 444 25.09 9.12 -16.29
C ARG A 444 26.42 8.38 -16.45
N THR A 445 26.61 7.20 -15.85
CA THR A 445 27.89 6.47 -15.91
C THR A 445 27.65 4.98 -16.13
N ARG A 446 28.59 4.28 -16.80
CA ARG A 446 28.55 2.80 -16.91
C ARG A 446 28.67 2.09 -15.55
N ARG A 447 29.00 2.82 -14.47
CA ARG A 447 29.18 2.27 -13.13
C ARG A 447 27.82 2.05 -12.46
N ARG A 448 27.61 0.85 -11.91
CA ARG A 448 26.43 0.54 -11.11
C ARG A 448 26.69 0.94 -9.66
N ARG A 449 25.67 1.52 -9.02
CA ARG A 449 25.67 1.87 -7.60
C ARG A 449 24.94 0.81 -6.80
N LEU A 450 25.32 0.63 -5.55
CA LEU A 450 24.58 -0.22 -4.63
C LEU A 450 23.30 0.50 -4.19
N ALA A 451 22.22 -0.27 -4.07
CA ALA A 451 20.93 0.25 -3.69
C ALA A 451 20.22 -0.72 -2.75
N LEU A 452 19.45 -0.14 -1.83
CA LEU A 452 18.54 -0.85 -0.96
C LEU A 452 17.23 -1.07 -1.71
N PHE A 453 16.78 -2.30 -1.79
CA PHE A 453 15.49 -2.65 -2.33
C PHE A 453 14.60 -3.32 -1.29
N TYR A 454 13.30 -3.17 -1.47
CA TYR A 454 12.28 -3.83 -0.68
C TYR A 454 11.46 -4.77 -1.57
N GLY A 455 11.24 -6.02 -1.16
CA GLY A 455 10.34 -6.96 -1.85
C GLY A 455 11.07 -8.20 -2.37
N TYR A 456 10.56 -8.78 -3.45
CA TYR A 456 11.17 -9.94 -4.08
C TYR A 456 12.06 -9.53 -5.25
N PRO A 457 13.29 -10.07 -5.38
CA PRO A 457 14.22 -9.75 -6.47
C PRO A 457 13.79 -10.35 -7.83
N TYR A 458 12.49 -10.52 -8.05
CA TYR A 458 11.89 -11.09 -9.25
C TYR A 458 11.04 -10.04 -10.00
N GLN A 459 11.02 -10.17 -11.31
CA GLN A 459 10.16 -9.46 -12.23
C GLN A 459 9.28 -10.47 -12.96
N VAL A 460 7.96 -10.34 -12.80
CA VAL A 460 6.96 -11.22 -13.42
C VAL A 460 6.23 -10.41 -14.49
N MET A 461 6.32 -10.83 -15.77
CA MET A 461 5.63 -10.17 -16.90
C MET A 461 5.88 -8.65 -16.99
N GLY A 462 7.09 -8.20 -16.66
CA GLY A 462 7.45 -6.77 -16.65
C GLY A 462 7.10 -6.05 -15.35
N LEU A 463 6.30 -6.65 -14.46
CA LEU A 463 5.97 -6.12 -13.14
C LEU A 463 7.11 -6.45 -12.16
N ARG A 464 7.72 -5.41 -11.60
CA ARG A 464 8.75 -5.56 -10.57
C ARG A 464 8.07 -5.83 -9.23
N LEU A 465 8.43 -6.94 -8.58
CA LEU A 465 7.97 -7.28 -7.22
C LEU A 465 8.86 -6.65 -6.15
N TYR A 466 9.66 -5.65 -6.52
CA TYR A 466 10.54 -4.92 -5.63
C TYR A 466 10.47 -3.42 -5.89
N HIS A 467 10.69 -2.66 -4.82
CA HIS A 467 10.78 -1.21 -4.81
C HIS A 467 12.20 -0.76 -4.49
N LEU A 468 12.67 0.28 -5.17
CA LEU A 468 13.92 0.96 -4.82
C LEU A 468 13.66 1.84 -3.60
N VAL A 469 14.34 1.56 -2.49
CA VAL A 469 14.22 2.30 -1.23
C VAL A 469 15.20 3.47 -1.23
N GLU A 470 16.47 3.19 -1.50
CA GLU A 470 17.55 4.18 -1.43
C GLU A 470 18.69 3.77 -2.36
N ILE A 471 19.30 4.76 -3.03
CA ILE A 471 20.53 4.58 -3.81
C ILE A 471 21.68 5.12 -2.96
N ILE A 472 22.76 4.37 -2.89
CA ILE A 472 23.94 4.71 -2.11
C ILE A 472 25.09 5.08 -3.04
N GLU A 473 26.03 5.87 -2.53
CA GLU A 473 27.16 6.39 -3.31
C GLU A 473 28.20 5.32 -3.66
N ALA A 474 28.29 4.25 -2.86
CA ALA A 474 29.18 3.12 -3.09
C ALA A 474 28.91 2.43 -4.45
N SER A 475 29.99 2.22 -5.20
CA SER A 475 29.96 1.54 -6.51
C SER A 475 30.12 0.03 -6.38
N GLU A 476 29.77 -0.71 -7.44
CA GLU A 476 29.94 -2.17 -7.54
C GLU A 476 31.38 -2.66 -7.28
N ASN A 477 32.39 -1.83 -7.52
CA ASN A 477 33.81 -2.20 -7.38
C ASN A 477 34.24 -2.51 -5.94
N VAL A 478 33.39 -2.23 -4.95
CA VAL A 478 33.65 -2.47 -3.52
C VAL A 478 33.40 -3.94 -3.14
N ILE A 479 32.73 -4.70 -4.02
CA ILE A 479 32.45 -6.11 -3.80
C ILE A 479 33.71 -6.91 -4.15
N GLU A 480 34.31 -7.57 -3.16
CA GLU A 480 35.60 -8.25 -3.33
C GLU A 480 35.43 -9.75 -3.58
N THR A 481 34.37 -10.37 -3.03
CA THR A 481 34.19 -11.83 -3.07
C THR A 481 32.93 -12.27 -3.83
N PRO A 482 32.96 -13.44 -4.49
CA PRO A 482 31.76 -14.00 -5.13
C PRO A 482 30.66 -14.34 -4.10
N ALA A 483 31.03 -14.61 -2.85
CA ALA A 483 30.07 -14.83 -1.77
C ALA A 483 29.29 -13.54 -1.41
N GLU A 484 29.97 -12.38 -1.38
CA GLU A 484 29.32 -11.08 -1.21
C GLU A 484 28.40 -10.75 -2.38
N GLU A 485 28.80 -11.08 -3.61
CA GLU A 485 27.94 -10.90 -4.78
C GLU A 485 26.69 -11.78 -4.73
N LEU A 486 26.81 -13.02 -4.24
CA LEU A 486 25.66 -13.91 -4.02
C LEU A 486 24.81 -13.49 -2.81
N ALA A 487 25.38 -12.76 -1.85
CA ALA A 487 24.66 -12.15 -0.73
C ALA A 487 23.85 -10.93 -1.18
N LEU A 488 24.27 -10.24 -2.25
CA LEU A 488 23.38 -9.33 -2.97
C LEU A 488 22.18 -10.14 -3.48
N TRP A 489 21.01 -9.52 -3.47
CA TRP A 489 19.72 -10.16 -3.81
C TRP A 489 19.22 -11.20 -2.80
N GLN A 490 20.02 -11.57 -1.79
CA GLN A 490 19.51 -12.35 -0.66
C GLN A 490 18.61 -11.49 0.20
N ARG A 491 17.57 -12.16 0.69
CA ARG A 491 16.50 -11.54 1.46
C ARG A 491 16.90 -11.48 2.93
N MET A 492 17.09 -10.27 3.46
CA MET A 492 17.58 -9.99 4.81
C MET A 492 16.72 -8.96 5.56
N ASN A 493 16.97 -8.77 6.86
CA ASN A 493 16.29 -7.72 7.64
C ASN A 493 16.74 -6.32 7.18
N ILE A 494 15.93 -5.28 7.43
CA ILE A 494 16.31 -3.90 7.12
C ILE A 494 17.62 -3.49 7.80
N TYR A 495 17.80 -3.92 9.05
CA TYR A 495 18.98 -3.59 9.84
C TYR A 495 20.22 -4.30 9.30
N ASP A 496 20.09 -5.54 8.83
CA ASP A 496 21.18 -6.28 8.18
C ASP A 496 21.52 -5.68 6.81
N ALA A 497 20.50 -5.26 6.04
CA ALA A 497 20.73 -4.59 4.77
C ALA A 497 21.44 -3.23 4.97
N ARG A 498 21.01 -2.43 5.95
CA ARG A 498 21.65 -1.15 6.29
C ARG A 498 23.06 -1.32 6.86
N ALA A 499 23.26 -2.36 7.67
CA ALA A 499 24.57 -2.77 8.15
C ALA A 499 25.54 -3.07 6.99
N MET A 500 25.13 -3.95 6.09
CA MET A 500 25.87 -4.34 4.88
C MET A 500 26.17 -3.14 3.98
N LEU A 501 25.17 -2.28 3.77
CA LEU A 501 25.32 -1.07 2.98
C LEU A 501 26.29 -0.05 3.59
N GLY A 502 26.23 0.16 4.91
CA GLY A 502 27.17 1.03 5.61
C GLY A 502 28.60 0.50 5.54
N LEU A 503 28.78 -0.83 5.61
CA LEU A 503 30.09 -1.47 5.42
C LEU A 503 30.67 -1.20 4.02
N TYR A 504 29.84 -1.32 2.98
CA TYR A 504 30.27 -0.98 1.62
C TYR A 504 30.58 0.53 1.45
N CYS A 505 29.84 1.42 2.08
CA CYS A 505 30.20 2.84 2.11
C CYS A 505 31.56 3.09 2.77
N TYR A 506 31.82 2.43 3.90
CA TYR A 506 33.07 2.54 4.64
C TYR A 506 34.26 2.07 3.79
N ARG A 507 34.16 0.90 3.17
CA ARG A 507 35.21 0.36 2.26
C ARG A 507 35.44 1.25 1.04
N ALA A 508 34.40 1.94 0.56
CA ALA A 508 34.50 2.89 -0.54
C ALA A 508 35.11 4.26 -0.15
N GLY A 509 35.35 4.51 1.13
CA GLY A 509 35.80 5.80 1.65
C GLY A 509 34.70 6.86 1.82
N TYR A 510 33.41 6.49 1.67
CA TYR A 510 32.28 7.41 1.87
C TYR A 510 31.81 7.41 3.34
N PHE A 511 32.64 7.94 4.24
CA PHE A 511 32.41 7.92 5.69
C PHE A 511 31.09 8.56 6.15
N PRO A 512 30.66 9.75 5.65
CA PRO A 512 29.38 10.34 6.06
C PRO A 512 28.17 9.48 5.65
N ALA A 513 28.24 8.84 4.48
CA ALA A 513 27.19 7.94 4.00
C ALA A 513 27.13 6.63 4.80
N ALA A 514 28.28 6.11 5.24
CA ALA A 514 28.35 4.95 6.14
C ALA A 514 27.68 5.26 7.50
N LEU A 515 28.05 6.39 8.10
CA LEU A 515 27.48 6.86 9.35
C LEU A 515 25.96 7.07 9.25
N ALA A 516 25.48 7.64 8.13
CA ALA A 516 24.06 7.83 7.88
C ALA A 516 23.27 6.51 7.82
N GLN A 517 23.86 5.42 7.34
CA GLN A 517 23.18 4.11 7.32
C GLN A 517 23.14 3.47 8.71
N TRP A 518 24.25 3.51 9.45
CA TRP A 518 24.34 2.92 10.79
C TRP A 518 23.58 3.71 11.86
N THR A 519 23.48 5.03 11.74
CA THR A 519 22.69 5.87 12.66
C THR A 519 21.20 5.59 12.59
N ARG A 520 20.70 5.15 11.42
CA ARG A 520 19.29 4.77 11.27
C ARG A 520 18.96 3.36 11.78
N ILE A 521 19.93 2.64 12.36
CA ILE A 521 19.69 1.38 13.06
C ILE A 521 19.44 1.69 14.54
N PRO A 522 18.31 1.27 15.15
CA PRO A 522 18.03 1.50 16.57
C PRO A 522 19.15 0.96 17.47
N VAL A 523 19.40 1.64 18.59
CA VAL A 523 20.49 1.32 19.55
C VAL A 523 20.46 -0.16 19.95
N ASP A 524 19.29 -0.69 20.31
CA ASP A 524 19.13 -2.09 20.73
C ASP A 524 19.47 -3.09 19.61
N ASN A 525 19.19 -2.73 18.35
CA ASN A 525 19.58 -3.55 17.21
C ASN A 525 21.08 -3.43 16.91
N ARG A 526 21.71 -2.28 17.17
CA ARG A 526 23.16 -2.11 17.01
C ARG A 526 23.94 -2.91 18.04
N ALA A 527 23.44 -3.04 19.27
CA ALA A 527 24.06 -3.85 20.32
C ALA A 527 24.24 -5.34 19.90
N LEU A 528 23.38 -5.84 18.99
CA LEU A 528 23.50 -7.19 18.43
C LEU A 528 24.61 -7.33 17.37
N ARG A 529 25.25 -6.23 16.95
CA ARG A 529 26.26 -6.16 15.89
C ARG A 529 27.48 -5.35 16.37
N PRO A 530 28.30 -5.90 17.28
CA PRO A 530 29.37 -5.16 17.95
C PRO A 530 30.41 -4.58 16.98
N GLU A 531 30.72 -5.31 15.90
CA GLU A 531 31.66 -4.87 14.86
C GLU A 531 31.21 -3.57 14.17
N ILE A 532 29.90 -3.42 13.94
CA ILE A 532 29.34 -2.25 13.26
C ILE A 532 29.34 -1.05 14.20
N GLU A 533 29.07 -1.27 15.49
CA GLU A 533 29.12 -0.21 16.48
C GLU A 533 30.55 0.32 16.66
N GLN A 534 31.54 -0.57 16.65
CA GLN A 534 32.96 -0.19 16.66
C GLN A 534 33.33 0.66 15.44
N LEU A 535 32.97 0.21 14.23
CA LEU A 535 33.22 0.96 12.99
C LEU A 535 32.49 2.31 12.98
N ARG A 536 31.28 2.40 13.55
CA ARG A 536 30.54 3.66 13.66
C ARG A 536 31.30 4.67 14.52
N ILE A 537 31.77 4.26 15.69
CA ILE A 537 32.54 5.10 16.61
C ILE A 537 33.84 5.56 15.94
N GLU A 538 34.53 4.66 15.24
CA GLU A 538 35.74 5.00 14.48
C GLU A 538 35.45 6.09 13.43
N VAL A 539 34.40 5.91 12.61
CA VAL A 539 33.99 6.88 11.59
C VAL A 539 33.59 8.22 12.20
N GLU A 540 32.87 8.20 13.32
CA GLU A 540 32.44 9.40 14.05
C GLU A 540 33.65 10.20 14.55
N ASN A 541 34.66 9.53 15.10
CA ASN A 541 35.92 10.14 15.51
C ASN A 541 36.70 10.73 14.31
N ARG A 542 36.78 10.01 13.19
CA ARG A 542 37.46 10.52 11.98
C ARG A 542 36.80 11.78 11.43
N ILE A 543 35.46 11.78 11.32
CA ILE A 543 34.71 12.96 10.85
C ILE A 543 34.86 14.13 11.84
N ALA A 544 34.96 13.87 13.14
CA ALA A 544 35.20 14.90 14.15
C ALA A 544 36.60 15.51 14.00
N LEU A 545 37.63 14.70 13.75
CA LEU A 545 38.99 15.17 13.47
C LEU A 545 39.06 16.00 12.19
N GLU A 546 38.47 15.52 11.08
CA GLU A 546 38.40 16.29 9.82
C GLU A 546 37.69 17.65 10.02
N LYS A 547 36.64 17.69 10.84
CA LYS A 547 35.94 18.94 11.19
C LYS A 547 36.76 19.88 12.08
N GLN A 548 37.67 19.35 12.89
CA GLN A 548 38.59 20.17 13.69
C GLN A 548 39.70 20.75 12.81
N GLU A 549 40.23 19.96 11.88
CA GLU A 549 41.25 20.41 10.92
C GLU A 549 40.73 21.45 9.94
N THR A 550 39.46 21.34 9.54
CA THR A 550 38.83 22.27 8.58
C THR A 550 38.21 23.51 9.23
N GLN A 551 38.17 23.60 10.56
CA GLN A 551 37.74 24.83 11.23
C GLN A 551 38.81 25.91 11.04
N PRO A 552 38.46 27.11 10.55
CA PRO A 552 39.40 28.21 10.55
C PRO A 552 39.79 28.48 12.01
N MET A 553 41.09 28.41 12.32
CA MET A 553 41.61 28.78 13.64
C MET A 553 41.05 30.14 14.02
N LYS A 554 40.41 30.24 15.19
CA LYS A 554 39.99 31.54 15.71
C LYS A 554 41.23 32.41 15.86
N LEU A 555 41.15 33.69 15.50
CA LEU A 555 42.24 34.67 15.60
C LEU A 555 42.93 34.65 16.99
N GLU A 556 42.16 34.36 18.04
CA GLU A 556 42.60 34.22 19.43
C GLU A 556 43.58 33.05 19.69
N GLN A 557 43.57 32.00 18.86
CA GLN A 557 44.49 30.85 18.98
C GLN A 557 45.82 31.08 18.23
N ILE A 558 45.84 32.03 17.29
CA ILE A 558 47.06 32.45 16.56
C ILE A 558 47.87 33.44 17.41
N LEU A 559 47.17 34.27 18.19
CA LEU A 559 47.79 35.15 19.17
C LEU A 559 48.25 34.30 20.36
N ARG A 560 49.53 33.88 20.34
CA ARG A 560 50.18 33.38 21.56
C ARG A 560 49.90 34.38 22.68
N PRO A 561 49.34 33.99 23.84
CA PRO A 561 49.27 34.91 24.96
C PRO A 561 50.70 35.36 25.26
N SER A 562 50.92 36.68 25.27
CA SER A 562 52.19 37.25 25.69
C SER A 562 52.60 36.61 27.02
N PRO A 563 53.85 36.13 27.19
CA PRO A 563 54.25 35.52 28.44
C PRO A 563 53.92 36.49 29.57
N VAL A 564 53.17 36.02 30.56
CA VAL A 564 52.86 36.81 31.75
C VAL A 564 54.18 37.03 32.47
N ILE A 565 54.78 38.21 32.28
CA ILE A 565 55.93 38.65 33.06
C ILE A 565 55.39 39.04 34.44
N SER A 566 55.13 38.05 35.29
CA SER A 566 54.97 38.25 36.72
C SER A 566 56.33 38.00 37.37
N GLY A 567 57.11 39.06 37.56
CA GLY A 567 58.36 38.99 38.27
C GLY A 567 59.08 40.32 38.30
N ASN A 568 59.25 40.87 39.50
CA ASN A 568 60.10 42.03 39.77
C ASN A 568 61.50 41.80 39.16
N LEU A 569 61.80 42.47 38.06
CA LEU A 569 63.16 42.60 37.54
C LEU A 569 63.78 43.86 38.17
N PRO A 570 65.03 43.79 38.70
CA PRO A 570 65.74 44.95 39.23
C PRO A 570 66.11 45.92 38.10
N PRO A 571 66.36 47.21 38.41
CA PRO A 571 66.51 48.23 37.38
C PRO A 571 67.84 48.05 36.64
N ALA A 572 67.78 47.89 35.33
CA ALA A 572 68.95 47.99 34.48
C ALA A 572 68.62 48.83 33.24
N ASP A 573 69.41 49.89 33.09
CA ASP A 573 69.81 50.61 31.87
C ASP A 573 68.73 51.37 31.08
N LEU A 574 68.41 52.56 31.60
CA LEU A 574 67.90 53.68 30.80
C LEU A 574 69.03 54.25 29.91
N PRO A 575 68.83 54.42 28.59
CA PRO A 575 69.81 55.06 27.72
C PRO A 575 69.92 56.57 28.01
N ASN A 576 71.17 57.05 27.94
CA ASN A 576 71.69 58.35 28.38
C ASN A 576 71.11 59.55 27.55
N PRO A 577 70.75 60.71 28.16
CA PRO A 577 70.08 61.84 27.48
C PRO A 577 70.92 62.66 26.47
N HIS A 578 72.06 62.16 25.99
CA HIS A 578 73.00 62.92 25.16
C HIS A 578 73.23 62.35 23.75
N GLU A 579 72.34 61.51 23.24
CA GLU A 579 72.43 61.04 21.86
C GLU A 579 71.66 61.99 20.90
N PRO A 580 72.29 62.56 19.86
CA PRO A 580 71.62 63.46 18.94
C PRO A 580 70.64 62.72 18.01
N ILE A 581 69.42 63.26 17.97
CA ILE A 581 68.24 62.83 17.23
C ILE A 581 68.54 62.76 15.72
N ARG A 582 68.34 61.59 15.10
CA ARG A 582 68.30 61.49 13.63
C ARG A 582 66.98 62.06 13.12
N PHE A 583 67.11 63.08 12.27
CA PHE A 583 66.05 63.73 11.52
C PHE A 583 65.42 62.73 10.54
N GLU A 584 64.32 62.10 10.91
CA GLU A 584 63.33 61.54 9.95
C GLU A 584 62.08 61.06 10.71
N GLU A 585 61.57 61.91 11.59
CA GLU A 585 60.19 61.80 12.08
C GLU A 585 59.64 63.22 12.22
N LYS A 586 59.09 63.74 11.13
CA LYS A 586 58.24 64.93 11.16
C LYS A 586 57.14 64.84 10.11
N THR A 587 55.96 65.21 10.57
CA THR A 587 54.71 65.54 9.87
C THR A 587 53.77 64.36 9.57
N ASP A 588 52.49 64.39 9.93
CA ASP A 588 51.73 65.22 10.87
C ASP A 588 50.40 64.50 11.10
N GLY A 589 49.89 64.54 12.33
CA GLY A 589 48.53 64.14 12.64
C GLY A 589 47.51 65.25 12.32
N HIS A 590 46.34 64.87 11.83
CA HIS A 590 45.01 65.29 12.31
C HIS A 590 43.93 65.28 11.20
N ARG A 591 42.83 64.54 11.42
CA ARG A 591 41.42 65.01 11.58
C ARG A 591 40.38 64.01 11.06
N GLY A 592 39.42 63.68 11.93
CA GLY A 592 37.98 63.78 11.61
C GLY A 592 37.26 62.56 11.02
N TRP A 593 36.29 62.04 11.78
CA TRP A 593 35.28 61.05 11.38
C TRP A 593 34.41 61.51 10.19
N THR A 594 34.00 60.59 9.29
CA THR A 594 32.61 60.10 9.10
C THR A 594 32.44 59.20 7.85
N THR A 595 31.82 58.03 8.10
CA THR A 595 30.86 57.22 7.31
C THR A 595 30.94 57.01 5.78
N ASN A 596 30.83 55.71 5.45
CA ASN A 596 30.11 55.06 4.33
C ASN A 596 30.85 54.71 3.02
N SER A 597 31.21 53.42 2.97
CA SER A 597 30.97 52.42 1.91
C SER A 597 31.18 52.82 0.44
N ALA A 598 32.20 52.25 -0.20
CA ALA A 598 32.06 51.07 -1.06
C ALA A 598 33.30 50.87 -1.96
N ASN A 599 33.89 49.69 -1.82
CA ASN A 599 34.54 48.85 -2.82
C ASN A 599 35.44 49.50 -3.88
N SER A 600 36.75 49.41 -3.62
CA SER A 600 37.79 49.36 -4.65
C SER A 600 37.93 47.93 -5.19
N SER A 601 37.51 47.72 -6.43
CA SER A 601 38.07 46.74 -7.35
C SER A 601 39.44 47.23 -7.82
N LEU A 602 40.49 46.42 -7.66
CA LEU A 602 41.75 46.55 -8.39
C LEU A 602 42.16 45.15 -8.85
N ASN A 603 41.91 44.91 -10.14
CA ASN A 603 42.59 43.93 -10.96
C ASN A 603 43.63 44.68 -11.80
N GLY A 604 44.74 44.01 -12.07
CA GLY A 604 45.80 44.37 -13.01
C GLY A 604 47.13 43.86 -12.44
N ASP A 605 47.92 43.02 -13.08
CA ASP A 605 47.99 42.58 -14.47
C ASP A 605 48.73 41.23 -14.52
N ASP A 606 48.48 40.51 -15.62
CA ASP A 606 49.39 39.67 -16.41
C ASP A 606 50.70 39.13 -15.78
N ASP A 607 50.93 37.82 -15.89
CA ASP A 607 51.67 37.28 -17.03
C ASP A 607 51.88 35.76 -16.93
N SER A 608 52.23 35.21 -18.08
CA SER A 608 52.22 33.84 -18.54
C SER A 608 53.50 33.01 -18.21
N ASP A 609 53.34 31.70 -18.42
CA ASP A 609 54.32 30.71 -18.93
C ASP A 609 55.28 29.90 -18.01
N ASP A 610 55.16 28.58 -18.22
CA ASP A 610 56.18 27.53 -18.44
C ASP A 610 56.97 26.82 -17.31
N GLU A 611 56.87 25.47 -17.39
CA GLU A 611 57.87 24.38 -17.18
C GLU A 611 58.66 24.29 -15.84
N GLU A 612 59.10 23.17 -15.24
CA GLU A 612 59.38 21.76 -15.61
C GLU A 612 59.62 20.93 -14.30
N ARG A 613 59.38 19.60 -14.35
CA ARG A 613 60.01 18.42 -13.63
C ARG A 613 60.36 18.43 -12.11
N GLN A 614 60.03 17.33 -11.39
CA GLN A 614 60.91 16.15 -11.11
C GLN A 614 60.30 15.11 -10.13
N ILE A 615 60.78 13.85 -10.26
CA ILE A 615 60.39 12.59 -9.60
C ILE A 615 61.30 12.30 -8.39
N THR A 616 60.80 11.69 -7.29
CA THR A 616 61.59 10.76 -6.45
C THR A 616 60.74 9.64 -5.81
N SER A 617 61.35 8.45 -5.71
CA SER A 617 60.86 7.13 -5.29
C SER A 617 61.11 6.82 -3.79
N PRO A 618 60.55 5.72 -3.22
CA PRO A 618 60.63 5.41 -1.78
C PRO A 618 61.85 4.55 -1.39
N LEU A 619 62.25 4.63 -0.11
CA LEU A 619 63.38 3.91 0.52
C LEU A 619 62.93 2.58 1.16
N LEU A 620 63.85 1.60 1.13
CA LEU A 620 63.71 0.22 1.60
C LEU A 620 65.04 -0.22 2.24
N SER A 621 65.02 -0.84 3.43
CA SER A 621 66.01 -1.81 3.98
C SER A 621 65.38 -2.42 5.27
N ASP A 622 65.55 -3.67 5.72
CA ASP A 622 66.49 -4.76 5.44
C ASP A 622 65.85 -6.15 5.64
N ALA A 623 66.50 -7.18 5.09
CA ALA A 623 66.08 -8.58 4.99
C ALA A 623 66.68 -9.53 6.06
N VAL A 624 66.04 -10.68 6.28
CA VAL A 624 66.64 -11.94 6.79
C VAL A 624 66.04 -13.13 6.01
N SER A 625 66.85 -14.17 5.79
CA SER A 625 66.90 -15.06 4.63
C SER A 625 66.46 -16.55 4.81
N LEU A 626 65.86 -17.11 3.74
CA LEU A 626 65.99 -18.48 3.12
C LEU A 626 65.51 -19.77 3.86
N PRO A 627 65.30 -20.96 3.19
CA PRO A 627 65.31 -21.30 1.73
C PRO A 627 64.10 -22.17 1.23
N ALA A 628 64.13 -22.45 -0.07
CA ALA A 628 63.15 -23.15 -0.92
C ALA A 628 62.92 -24.66 -0.68
N THR A 629 61.75 -25.16 -1.11
CA THR A 629 61.59 -26.51 -1.67
C THR A 629 60.63 -26.53 -2.87
N ASN A 630 61.07 -27.24 -3.91
CA ASN A 630 60.40 -27.48 -5.18
C ASN A 630 59.14 -28.35 -5.03
N GLY A 631 58.11 -28.04 -5.82
CA GLY A 631 56.96 -28.92 -6.04
C GLY A 631 56.33 -28.62 -7.40
N SER A 632 56.83 -29.28 -8.43
CA SER A 632 56.27 -29.32 -9.79
C SER A 632 54.86 -29.89 -9.79
N PHE A 633 53.91 -29.31 -10.53
CA PHE A 633 53.01 -30.09 -11.38
C PHE A 633 52.48 -29.26 -12.56
N SER A 634 52.44 -29.96 -13.69
CA SER A 634 52.31 -29.53 -15.07
C SER A 634 50.94 -28.96 -15.45
N LYS A 635 50.99 -28.02 -16.40
CA LYS A 635 49.87 -27.55 -17.23
C LYS A 635 49.21 -28.70 -18.01
N THR A 636 47.89 -28.78 -17.98
CA THR A 636 47.05 -29.34 -19.05
C THR A 636 45.87 -28.39 -19.28
N PRO A 637 45.63 -27.87 -20.50
CA PRO A 637 44.44 -27.09 -20.78
C PRO A 637 43.28 -28.04 -21.09
N LEU A 638 42.30 -28.11 -20.18
CA LEU A 638 41.00 -28.69 -20.51
C LEU A 638 40.18 -27.61 -21.21
N HIS A 639 40.05 -27.76 -22.53
CA HIS A 639 39.04 -27.10 -23.34
C HIS A 639 37.65 -27.38 -22.74
N TYR A 640 37.07 -26.40 -22.06
CA TYR A 640 35.62 -26.35 -21.89
C TYR A 640 35.02 -25.65 -23.11
N ALA A 641 34.34 -26.45 -23.93
CA ALA A 641 33.50 -25.97 -25.00
C ALA A 641 32.42 -25.03 -24.44
N ALA A 642 32.28 -23.85 -25.06
CA ALA A 642 31.14 -22.97 -24.82
C ALA A 642 29.84 -23.68 -25.21
N PRO A 643 28.81 -23.73 -24.37
CA PRO A 643 27.48 -24.11 -24.83
C PRO A 643 26.89 -22.95 -25.67
N PRO A 644 26.10 -23.27 -26.70
CA PRO A 644 25.61 -22.27 -27.64
C PRO A 644 24.61 -21.33 -26.97
N ALA A 645 24.72 -20.05 -27.32
CA ALA A 645 23.68 -19.06 -27.12
C ALA A 645 22.39 -19.47 -27.87
N ASP A 646 21.26 -19.06 -27.29
CA ASP A 646 19.87 -19.18 -27.77
C ASP A 646 19.14 -20.53 -27.63
N GLY A 647 18.17 -20.57 -26.70
CA GLY A 647 17.22 -21.69 -26.61
C GLY A 647 16.25 -21.69 -25.42
N ARG A 648 15.22 -20.83 -25.46
CA ARG A 648 13.85 -21.13 -24.98
C ARG A 648 13.63 -21.73 -23.57
N ASN A 649 14.15 -21.12 -22.50
CA ASN A 649 13.52 -21.31 -21.18
C ASN A 649 12.39 -20.29 -20.98
N TRP A 650 11.16 -20.72 -21.28
CA TRP A 650 9.95 -19.91 -21.03
C TRP A 650 9.87 -19.48 -19.56
N LEU A 651 10.35 -20.33 -18.65
CA LEU A 651 10.43 -20.09 -17.21
C LEU A 651 11.41 -18.94 -16.86
N VAL A 652 12.50 -18.78 -17.60
CA VAL A 652 13.47 -17.67 -17.45
C VAL A 652 12.91 -16.36 -18.05
N ARG A 653 12.05 -16.45 -19.09
CA ARG A 653 11.27 -15.29 -19.54
C ARG A 653 10.15 -14.93 -18.55
N PHE A 654 9.58 -15.91 -17.87
CA PHE A 654 8.50 -15.76 -16.90
C PHE A 654 8.98 -15.16 -15.57
N LEU A 655 10.15 -15.60 -15.09
CA LEU A 655 10.83 -15.12 -13.89
C LEU A 655 12.19 -14.52 -14.28
N ARG A 656 12.23 -13.21 -14.51
CA ARG A 656 13.52 -12.49 -14.63
C ARG A 656 13.94 -12.02 -13.25
N LEU A 657 15.18 -12.26 -12.85
CA LEU A 657 15.77 -11.51 -11.74
C LEU A 657 15.85 -10.03 -12.13
N ALA A 658 15.80 -9.14 -11.15
CA ALA A 658 16.06 -7.71 -11.33
C ALA A 658 17.30 -7.48 -12.24
N PRO A 659 17.37 -6.39 -13.03
CA PRO A 659 18.38 -6.22 -14.06
C PRO A 659 19.78 -6.14 -13.45
N GLY A 660 20.43 -7.30 -13.33
CA GLY A 660 21.77 -7.51 -12.81
C GLY A 660 22.62 -8.42 -13.70
N ARG A 661 22.01 -9.27 -14.53
CA ARG A 661 22.73 -10.10 -15.52
C ARG A 661 22.97 -9.35 -16.82
N GLY A 662 24.19 -8.85 -16.98
CA GLY A 662 24.94 -9.16 -18.20
C GLY A 662 25.68 -10.46 -17.89
N ASP A 663 25.57 -11.39 -18.81
CA ASP A 663 26.10 -12.77 -18.84
C ASP A 663 25.33 -13.83 -18.03
#